data_AF-A0A410UL47-F1
#
_entry.id   AF-A0A410UL47-F1
#
_cell.length_a   1.000
_cell.length_b   1.000
_cell.length_c   1.000
_cell.angle_alpha   90.00
_cell.angle_beta   90.00
_cell.angle_gamma   90.00
#
_symmetry.space_group_name_H-M   'P 1'
#
loop_
_entity.id
_entity.type
_entity.pdbx_description
1 polymer ?
#
loop_
_entity_poly.entity_id
_entity_poly.type
_entity_poly.pdbx_seq_one_letter_code
_entity_poly.pdbx_strand_id
1 'polypeptide(L)'
;MKIVLDLQGAQSNSRHRGIGRYTVSMARAFAEEAAKTHELWLALNGRHDCSALDLIEDFSDLIPRNRVLINELPANIAGCLEANRERMLVAEVARASFFDQIDADCIWHSSMFEGWGDDSSASLGSGTDDYRHAATLYDLIPLIHPGRYLHDSKYKHWYYRRLGLLKRCGLLLAISESSRREAIDFLGIPPDRVAVVSAAVSGAFAPTFADETVWARWHQQYGITRGYVLYVGGYDVHKNVDGLLTAYADLPPSLRERHPLVLAGRCDEQVKRFLVNQAGRLRLKHSGVIFTEEIDDAELALLYSNCEVFVTPSLHEGFGLPVLEAMSCGAAVVGSNTASLPEVIGCEDALFDPRSPSSMAHKLQQVLTDADMRKQLREHAVKQVAQFSWAGCAQKALAAIEQHVERSPKKLVRTLRPRLIYVSPLPPARSGIADYSARLLRDLASHYDIEVVADQPEVLDPWVQANFPFHSVDWLRKFSDLEARVLYHMGNSPVHAFMFELMRQTPGVVMLHDFFMGGVRNWMDSFPSARRNWTVPHSKDGFRQILFEHHGYGALLHDMRQGRRSTIDTYPVNLDVLDRALGILAHSHHAIDLARWHWGEQIAGKFKVVPFPKALSRRDRREARRLLAVGPDEFVVCSFGLLAPTKLNHRLLEAWFKSSLVNDSRCHLIFVGENDGGEYGKNIVATIEKASSSKRIRITGFVDEDRYMDYVAAADIAVQLRTASRGETSAAIFDALAQGVPLIANAHGSIDELPDDALFKLDDEFSEEDLAAALDTLRGDDSLRQRFVTRSSEWLQRHHHPVVAVERYRDAIEQFSGHGVKALNEHALAVLQRNADSPKQGERMRRMGYDWMARNRPRPDKPRLFVDVTATSSSKLHTGIERVVRGVLTQLLSANGLSWRIEPVRLVDGKFVQALPYTQHLLELSPIAGEGSEVHPHAGDVFLGLDWVADVLPANTALLDAWRACGVKMLFVVYDLLPVRMPHHFPDFISPMHASWLQCIGHYADALVGISKAVIEDLRDWYDDHPPERRTPLELGYFYPGNDPAATRPTLGLPKEASRLLRRLTDTPSFLMIGTVEPRKGHAFVLDAFERFWASGGLANLVIVGRHGWMSDALGERLRARAASDARLIWIEQASDEYLEQLYGVARALIAASEGEGFGLPLVEAARRGLPVIARDIPVFREVSDGLAYYFDGHDADSLVDILGVVLTSEKFAQAREPSSSLSWKATTSRLCELISHGRHEQWLAPWVPMRERG
;
A
#
# COMPACT_ATOMS: atom_id res chain seq x y z
N MET A 1 9.24 0.31 -24.55
CA MET A 1 8.15 -0.59 -24.12
C MET A 1 8.17 -0.68 -22.60
N LYS A 2 7.04 -1.04 -22.01
CA LYS A 2 6.92 -1.47 -20.62
C LYS A 2 6.88 -3.01 -20.57
N ILE A 3 7.89 -3.61 -19.95
CA ILE A 3 8.06 -5.06 -19.85
C ILE A 3 7.96 -5.48 -18.39
N VAL A 4 7.10 -6.45 -18.09
CA VAL A 4 6.92 -7.00 -16.75
C VAL A 4 7.58 -8.38 -16.68
N LEU A 5 8.48 -8.56 -15.70
CA LEU A 5 9.13 -9.83 -15.40
C LEU A 5 8.35 -10.53 -14.28
N ASP A 6 7.67 -11.63 -14.60
CA ASP A 6 7.04 -12.51 -13.61
C ASP A 6 8.02 -13.62 -13.22
N LEU A 7 8.67 -13.45 -12.06
CA LEU A 7 9.75 -14.31 -11.58
C LEU A 7 9.30 -15.38 -10.60
N GLN A 8 8.03 -15.80 -10.65
CA GLN A 8 7.50 -16.81 -9.73
C GLN A 8 8.29 -18.14 -9.75
N GLY A 9 8.92 -18.52 -10.87
CA GLY A 9 9.82 -19.69 -10.93
C GLY A 9 11.09 -19.58 -10.07
N ALA A 10 11.48 -18.37 -9.64
CA ALA A 10 12.53 -18.13 -8.66
C ALA A 10 12.02 -18.05 -7.22
N GLN A 11 10.69 -18.03 -7.02
CA GLN A 11 10.07 -17.98 -5.69
C GLN A 11 9.55 -19.34 -5.22
N SER A 12 8.98 -20.12 -6.14
CA SER A 12 8.34 -21.40 -5.85
C SER A 12 9.34 -22.52 -5.49
N ASN A 13 8.86 -23.75 -5.34
CA ASN A 13 9.71 -24.94 -5.20
C ASN A 13 10.69 -25.14 -6.38
N SER A 14 10.49 -24.45 -7.51
CA SER A 14 11.44 -24.42 -8.64
C SER A 14 12.74 -23.69 -8.30
N ARG A 15 12.76 -22.82 -7.28
CA ARG A 15 13.93 -22.02 -6.87
C ARG A 15 15.16 -22.87 -6.54
N HIS A 16 14.95 -24.08 -6.05
CA HIS A 16 15.99 -25.03 -5.64
C HIS A 16 16.45 -25.97 -6.78
N ARG A 17 15.97 -25.76 -8.00
CA ARG A 17 16.29 -26.60 -9.18
C ARG A 17 16.89 -25.74 -10.30
N GLY A 18 17.22 -26.39 -11.42
CA GLY A 18 17.74 -25.71 -12.61
C GLY A 18 16.85 -24.57 -13.11
N ILE A 19 15.52 -24.69 -12.97
CA ILE A 19 14.55 -23.64 -13.34
C ILE A 19 14.78 -22.35 -12.54
N GLY A 20 14.96 -22.45 -11.22
CA GLY A 20 15.22 -21.30 -10.36
C GLY A 20 16.52 -20.57 -10.74
N ARG A 21 17.62 -21.33 -10.88
CA ARG A 21 18.92 -20.79 -11.29
C ARG A 21 18.87 -20.11 -12.66
N TYR A 22 18.21 -20.75 -13.63
CA TYR A 22 17.98 -20.17 -14.95
C TYR A 22 17.17 -18.89 -14.84
N THR A 23 16.06 -18.90 -14.10
CA THR A 23 15.16 -17.76 -13.95
C THR A 23 15.91 -16.53 -13.45
N VAL A 24 16.65 -16.65 -12.34
CA VAL A 24 17.38 -15.52 -11.74
C VAL A 24 18.46 -15.00 -12.69
N SER A 25 19.29 -15.89 -13.23
CA SER A 25 20.42 -15.49 -14.09
C SER A 25 19.96 -14.88 -15.41
N MET A 26 18.95 -15.48 -16.06
CA MET A 26 18.37 -14.97 -17.29
C MET A 26 17.65 -13.65 -17.06
N ALA A 27 16.86 -13.53 -15.99
CA ALA A 27 16.12 -12.31 -15.69
C ALA A 27 17.07 -11.14 -15.36
N ARG A 28 18.15 -11.38 -14.63
CA ARG A 28 19.16 -10.35 -14.33
C ARG A 28 19.85 -9.86 -15.60
N ALA A 29 20.36 -10.76 -16.43
CA ALA A 29 20.99 -10.36 -17.70
C ALA A 29 20.00 -9.70 -18.67
N PHE A 30 18.74 -10.16 -18.70
CA PHE A 30 17.68 -9.49 -19.46
C PHE A 30 17.44 -8.08 -18.94
N ALA A 31 17.38 -7.89 -17.62
CA ALA A 31 17.17 -6.58 -17.01
C ALA A 31 18.33 -5.62 -17.30
N GLU A 32 19.58 -6.08 -17.19
CA GLU A 32 20.78 -5.31 -17.55
C GLU A 32 20.76 -4.85 -19.02
N GLU A 33 20.28 -5.70 -19.93
CA GLU A 33 20.19 -5.35 -21.35
C GLU A 33 19.00 -4.43 -21.66
N ALA A 34 17.80 -4.79 -21.17
CA ALA A 34 16.56 -4.10 -21.51
C ALA A 34 16.39 -2.76 -20.78
N ALA A 35 16.95 -2.58 -19.58
CA ALA A 35 16.88 -1.32 -18.83
C ALA A 35 17.55 -0.14 -19.58
N LYS A 36 18.41 -0.44 -20.56
CA LYS A 36 19.07 0.57 -21.42
C LYS A 36 18.08 1.32 -22.31
N THR A 37 16.99 0.69 -22.72
CA THR A 37 16.06 1.22 -23.74
C THR A 37 14.58 1.10 -23.34
N HIS A 38 14.26 0.40 -22.26
CA HIS A 38 12.88 0.07 -21.87
C HIS A 38 12.60 0.25 -20.38
N GLU A 39 11.32 0.36 -20.06
CA GLU A 39 10.84 0.42 -18.69
C GLU A 39 10.56 -0.99 -18.16
N LEU A 40 11.28 -1.39 -17.11
CA LEU A 40 11.15 -2.71 -16.51
C LEU A 40 10.37 -2.67 -15.20
N TRP A 41 9.53 -3.68 -15.03
CA TRP A 41 8.73 -3.93 -13.83
C TRP A 41 8.94 -5.37 -13.37
N LEU A 42 8.84 -5.58 -12.06
CA LEU A 42 8.95 -6.90 -11.45
C LEU A 42 7.59 -7.29 -10.87
N ALA A 43 7.10 -8.49 -11.18
CA ALA A 43 5.89 -9.06 -10.59
C ALA A 43 6.27 -10.28 -9.75
N LEU A 44 5.88 -10.26 -8.47
CA LEU A 44 6.21 -11.30 -7.49
C LEU A 44 4.94 -11.85 -6.83
N ASN A 45 5.01 -13.10 -6.37
CA ASN A 45 3.96 -13.75 -5.60
C ASN A 45 4.11 -13.38 -4.11
N GLY A 46 3.07 -12.76 -3.53
CA GLY A 46 3.00 -12.36 -2.12
C GLY A 46 2.66 -13.49 -1.14
N ARG A 47 2.89 -14.76 -1.53
CA ARG A 47 2.87 -15.93 -0.63
C ARG A 47 4.27 -16.48 -0.37
N HIS A 48 5.29 -15.92 -1.01
CA HIS A 48 6.69 -16.37 -0.93
C HIS A 48 7.60 -15.22 -0.48
N ASP A 49 7.26 -14.62 0.67
CA ASP A 49 7.78 -13.33 1.13
C ASP A 49 9.31 -13.29 1.22
N CYS A 50 9.94 -14.31 1.80
CA CYS A 50 11.41 -14.37 1.90
C CYS A 50 12.08 -14.30 0.52
N SER A 51 11.64 -15.13 -0.43
CA SER A 51 12.19 -15.09 -1.80
C SER A 51 11.81 -13.82 -2.56
N ALA A 52 10.68 -13.19 -2.23
CA ALA A 52 10.30 -11.91 -2.80
C ALA A 52 11.29 -10.82 -2.35
N LEU A 53 11.67 -10.81 -1.07
CA LEU A 53 12.66 -9.88 -0.52
C LEU A 53 14.04 -10.08 -1.15
N ASP A 54 14.50 -11.34 -1.28
CA ASP A 54 15.76 -11.66 -1.97
C ASP A 54 15.76 -11.09 -3.40
N LEU A 55 14.69 -11.33 -4.16
CA LEU A 55 14.55 -10.81 -5.52
C LEU A 55 14.40 -9.28 -5.59
N ILE A 56 13.77 -8.65 -4.60
CA ILE A 56 13.69 -7.18 -4.55
C ILE A 56 15.08 -6.58 -4.34
N GLU A 57 15.88 -7.18 -3.46
CA GLU A 57 17.26 -6.75 -3.21
C GLU A 57 18.14 -6.98 -4.43
N ASP A 58 18.11 -8.18 -5.01
CA ASP A 58 18.94 -8.60 -6.15
C ASP A 58 18.71 -7.76 -7.43
N PHE A 59 17.56 -7.11 -7.55
CA PHE A 59 17.19 -6.27 -8.70
C PHE A 59 17.12 -4.78 -8.35
N SER A 60 17.47 -4.37 -7.13
CA SER A 60 17.28 -3.00 -6.64
C SER A 60 18.08 -1.93 -7.40
N ASP A 61 19.19 -2.31 -8.02
CA ASP A 61 20.05 -1.48 -8.88
C ASP A 61 19.49 -1.28 -10.29
N LEU A 62 18.59 -2.17 -10.74
CA LEU A 62 18.03 -2.19 -12.10
C LEU A 62 16.55 -1.79 -12.13
N ILE A 63 15.78 -2.21 -11.13
CA ILE A 63 14.33 -2.00 -11.03
C ILE A 63 14.03 -1.29 -9.71
N PRO A 64 13.62 -0.01 -9.73
CA PRO A 64 13.33 0.73 -8.51
C PRO A 64 12.11 0.14 -7.79
N ARG A 65 12.07 0.29 -6.45
CA ARG A 65 11.04 -0.31 -5.59
C ARG A 65 9.59 0.00 -6.00
N ASN A 66 9.34 1.20 -6.52
CA ASN A 66 8.03 1.63 -7.00
C ASN A 66 7.57 0.94 -8.31
N ARG A 67 8.44 0.12 -8.94
CA ARG A 67 8.14 -0.73 -10.10
C ARG A 67 8.10 -2.22 -9.77
N VAL A 68 8.07 -2.57 -8.48
CA VAL A 68 7.85 -3.93 -8.02
C VAL A 68 6.39 -4.10 -7.58
N LEU A 69 5.70 -5.07 -8.17
CA LEU A 69 4.31 -5.40 -7.94
C LEU A 69 4.21 -6.73 -7.21
N ILE A 70 3.42 -6.75 -6.13
CA ILE A 70 3.14 -7.98 -5.37
C ILE A 70 1.73 -8.46 -5.69
N ASN A 71 1.63 -9.69 -6.14
CA ASN A 71 0.37 -10.38 -6.37
C ASN A 71 -0.02 -11.18 -5.12
N GLU A 72 -0.95 -10.63 -4.35
CA GLU A 72 -1.60 -11.22 -3.18
C GLU A 72 -2.53 -12.38 -3.57
N LEU A 73 -2.33 -13.54 -2.96
CA LEU A 73 -3.09 -14.76 -3.23
C LEU A 73 -3.60 -15.42 -1.94
N PRO A 74 -4.70 -16.20 -1.98
CA PRO A 74 -5.08 -17.02 -0.85
C PRO A 74 -3.97 -18.04 -0.52
N ALA A 75 -3.79 -18.32 0.77
CA ALA A 75 -2.91 -19.38 1.25
C ALA A 75 -3.53 -20.77 1.03
N ASN A 76 -2.70 -21.82 1.06
CA ASN A 76 -3.09 -23.21 0.84
C ASN A 76 -3.78 -23.41 -0.52
N ILE A 77 -3.04 -23.15 -1.60
CA ILE A 77 -3.50 -23.26 -2.99
C ILE A 77 -2.77 -24.33 -3.81
N ALA A 78 -1.85 -25.08 -3.19
CA ALA A 78 -1.15 -26.19 -3.83
C ALA A 78 -2.13 -27.16 -4.54
N GLY A 79 -1.93 -27.35 -5.85
CA GLY A 79 -2.81 -28.11 -6.73
C GLY A 79 -2.84 -29.62 -6.47
N CYS A 80 -1.83 -30.17 -5.79
CA CYS A 80 -1.79 -31.58 -5.40
C CYS A 80 -2.83 -31.94 -4.32
N LEU A 81 -3.37 -30.95 -3.59
CA LEU A 81 -4.35 -31.13 -2.53
C LEU A 81 -5.75 -30.77 -3.01
N GLU A 82 -6.64 -31.75 -3.02
CA GLU A 82 -8.02 -31.59 -3.51
C GLU A 82 -8.84 -30.59 -2.69
N ALA A 83 -8.60 -30.52 -1.38
CA ALA A 83 -9.22 -29.54 -0.48
C ALA A 83 -8.88 -28.07 -0.84
N ASN A 84 -7.88 -27.84 -1.68
CA ASN A 84 -7.46 -26.52 -2.12
C ASN A 84 -8.17 -26.05 -3.41
N ARG A 85 -8.97 -26.91 -4.07
CA ARG A 85 -9.52 -26.64 -5.42
C ARG A 85 -10.22 -25.27 -5.52
N GLU A 86 -11.05 -24.92 -4.55
CA GLU A 86 -11.75 -23.62 -4.54
C GLU A 86 -10.78 -22.45 -4.44
N ARG A 87 -9.80 -22.51 -3.51
CA ARG A 87 -8.82 -21.45 -3.30
C ARG A 87 -7.87 -21.31 -4.49
N MET A 88 -7.51 -22.42 -5.13
CA MET A 88 -6.70 -22.43 -6.35
C MET A 88 -7.41 -21.69 -7.49
N LEU A 89 -8.70 -21.96 -7.72
CA LEU A 89 -9.48 -21.26 -8.76
C LEU A 89 -9.62 -19.76 -8.45
N VAL A 90 -9.84 -19.41 -7.17
CA VAL A 90 -9.85 -18.02 -6.72
C VAL A 90 -8.48 -17.35 -6.96
N ALA A 91 -7.37 -18.03 -6.67
CA ALA A 91 -6.02 -17.53 -6.89
C ALA A 91 -5.71 -17.30 -8.38
N GLU A 92 -6.12 -18.22 -9.27
CA GLU A 92 -5.98 -18.07 -10.72
C GLU A 92 -6.73 -16.83 -11.25
N VAL A 93 -7.96 -16.61 -10.75
CA VAL A 93 -8.79 -15.44 -11.10
C VAL A 93 -8.21 -14.14 -10.56
N ALA A 94 -7.76 -14.13 -9.30
CA ALA A 94 -7.11 -12.96 -8.70
C ALA A 94 -5.83 -12.58 -9.47
N ARG A 95 -5.01 -13.57 -9.83
CA ARG A 95 -3.78 -13.39 -10.62
C ARG A 95 -4.05 -12.94 -12.05
N ALA A 96 -5.10 -13.45 -12.68
CA ALA A 96 -5.54 -13.01 -14.02
C ALA A 96 -5.88 -11.52 -13.99
N SER A 97 -6.73 -11.13 -13.05
CA SER A 97 -7.10 -9.73 -12.79
C SER A 97 -5.90 -8.84 -12.46
N PHE A 98 -4.90 -9.36 -11.74
CA PHE A 98 -3.66 -8.64 -11.46
C PHE A 98 -2.92 -8.27 -12.76
N PHE A 99 -2.73 -9.22 -13.69
CA PHE A 99 -2.08 -8.91 -14.97
C PHE A 99 -2.92 -8.06 -15.91
N ASP A 100 -4.25 -8.23 -15.93
CA ASP A 100 -5.17 -7.39 -16.72
C ASP A 100 -5.10 -5.90 -16.37
N GLN A 101 -4.78 -5.58 -15.11
CA GLN A 101 -4.66 -4.21 -14.63
C GLN A 101 -3.30 -3.57 -14.95
N ILE A 102 -2.32 -4.37 -15.37
CA ILE A 102 -1.00 -3.85 -15.72
C ILE A 102 -1.02 -3.49 -17.21
N ASP A 103 -0.98 -2.19 -17.50
CA ASP A 103 -0.75 -1.68 -18.85
C ASP A 103 0.71 -1.96 -19.24
N ALA A 104 0.98 -3.12 -19.83
CA ALA A 104 2.30 -3.58 -20.25
C ALA A 104 2.26 -4.06 -21.70
N ASP A 105 3.31 -3.72 -22.45
CA ASP A 105 3.49 -4.18 -23.84
C ASP A 105 3.82 -5.69 -23.87
N CYS A 106 4.56 -6.18 -22.87
CA CYS A 106 4.91 -7.58 -22.72
C CYS A 106 4.97 -8.00 -21.24
N ILE A 107 4.45 -9.19 -20.93
CA ILE A 107 4.58 -9.85 -19.62
C ILE A 107 5.33 -11.16 -19.84
N TRP A 108 6.57 -11.25 -19.34
CA TRP A 108 7.37 -12.46 -19.45
C TRP A 108 7.27 -13.31 -18.19
N HIS A 109 6.67 -14.49 -18.32
CA HIS A 109 6.58 -15.52 -17.30
C HIS A 109 7.81 -16.42 -17.31
N SER A 110 8.53 -16.46 -16.19
CA SER A 110 9.70 -17.32 -16.06
C SER A 110 9.35 -18.82 -16.07
N SER A 111 8.13 -19.18 -15.66
CA SER A 111 7.60 -20.54 -15.69
C SER A 111 6.06 -20.52 -15.64
N MET A 112 5.43 -21.34 -16.49
CA MET A 112 3.97 -21.57 -16.48
C MET A 112 3.58 -22.87 -15.74
N PHE A 113 4.53 -23.57 -15.12
CA PHE A 113 4.34 -24.87 -14.49
C PHE A 113 4.48 -24.81 -12.95
N GLU A 114 4.11 -23.68 -12.36
CA GLU A 114 4.13 -23.49 -10.91
C GLU A 114 2.79 -23.86 -10.24
N GLY A 115 2.83 -24.17 -8.94
CA GLY A 115 1.63 -24.33 -8.10
C GLY A 115 1.11 -25.75 -7.94
N TRP A 116 1.87 -26.79 -8.30
CA TRP A 116 1.48 -28.17 -7.99
C TRP A 116 1.67 -28.48 -6.50
N GLY A 117 2.83 -28.14 -5.93
CA GLY A 117 3.21 -28.51 -4.56
C GLY A 117 3.42 -27.34 -3.60
N ASP A 118 3.06 -26.12 -3.98
CA ASP A 118 3.26 -24.89 -3.20
C ASP A 118 2.16 -23.86 -3.47
N ASP A 119 2.22 -22.72 -2.75
CA ASP A 119 1.28 -21.61 -2.86
C ASP A 119 1.57 -20.69 -4.05
N SER A 120 1.74 -21.30 -5.22
CA SER A 120 1.95 -20.62 -6.51
C SER A 120 0.74 -20.82 -7.44
N SER A 121 0.60 -19.96 -8.44
CA SER A 121 -0.47 -20.05 -9.44
C SER A 121 -0.03 -19.52 -10.80
N ALA A 122 -0.67 -19.97 -11.88
CA ALA A 122 -0.43 -19.47 -13.23
C ALA A 122 -1.74 -19.19 -13.96
N SER A 123 -1.80 -18.03 -14.60
CA SER A 123 -2.93 -17.57 -15.42
C SER A 123 -2.43 -16.54 -16.44
N LEU A 124 -3.19 -16.40 -17.53
CA LEU A 124 -2.96 -15.44 -18.62
C LEU A 124 -4.16 -14.51 -18.66
N GLY A 125 -4.07 -13.39 -17.94
CA GLY A 125 -5.08 -12.33 -17.86
C GLY A 125 -6.53 -12.79 -18.02
N SER A 126 -7.29 -12.00 -18.77
CA SER A 126 -8.68 -12.25 -19.18
C SER A 126 -8.82 -13.20 -20.37
N GLY A 127 -7.74 -13.45 -21.11
CA GLY A 127 -7.79 -14.12 -22.41
C GLY A 127 -8.06 -13.20 -23.61
N THR A 128 -8.28 -11.90 -23.40
CA THR A 128 -8.58 -10.96 -24.49
C THR A 128 -7.34 -10.39 -25.17
N ASP A 129 -6.18 -10.53 -24.51
CA ASP A 129 -4.88 -9.97 -24.86
C ASP A 129 -3.71 -10.95 -24.60
N ASP A 130 -3.96 -12.26 -24.61
CA ASP A 130 -2.95 -13.32 -24.41
C ASP A 130 -1.67 -13.15 -25.27
N TYR A 131 -1.79 -12.45 -26.40
CA TYR A 131 -0.67 -12.12 -27.27
C TYR A 131 0.44 -11.35 -26.54
N ARG A 132 0.16 -10.55 -25.49
CA ARG A 132 1.22 -9.81 -24.76
C ARG A 132 2.03 -10.69 -23.79
N HIS A 133 1.61 -11.93 -23.56
CA HIS A 133 2.28 -12.82 -22.62
C HIS A 133 3.36 -13.66 -23.32
N ALA A 134 4.59 -13.55 -22.85
CA ALA A 134 5.71 -14.41 -23.23
C ALA A 134 6.00 -15.42 -22.11
N ALA A 135 6.46 -16.62 -22.44
CA ALA A 135 6.85 -17.62 -21.44
C ALA A 135 8.13 -18.36 -21.81
N THR A 136 8.97 -18.63 -20.81
CA THR A 136 10.13 -19.53 -20.99
C THR A 136 9.64 -20.96 -21.17
N LEU A 137 10.13 -21.64 -22.21
CA LEU A 137 9.89 -23.05 -22.49
C LEU A 137 11.15 -23.85 -22.15
N TYR A 138 11.08 -24.63 -21.06
CA TYR A 138 12.16 -25.51 -20.64
C TYR A 138 12.18 -26.83 -21.41
N ASP A 139 11.14 -27.65 -21.24
CA ASP A 139 10.97 -28.94 -21.93
C ASP A 139 9.50 -29.39 -21.89
N LEU A 140 9.17 -30.42 -22.69
CA LEU A 140 7.88 -31.11 -22.67
C LEU A 140 8.01 -32.60 -22.32
N ILE A 141 9.01 -32.98 -21.50
CA ILE A 141 9.31 -34.39 -21.17
C ILE A 141 8.06 -35.15 -20.67
N PRO A 142 7.22 -34.60 -19.75
CA PRO A 142 6.02 -35.31 -19.32
C PRO A 142 4.99 -35.54 -20.43
N LEU A 143 4.87 -34.63 -21.41
CA LEU A 143 3.98 -34.77 -22.56
C LEU A 143 4.47 -35.83 -23.55
N ILE A 144 5.79 -35.91 -23.76
CA ILE A 144 6.44 -36.85 -24.69
C ILE A 144 6.42 -38.27 -24.11
N HIS A 145 6.51 -38.39 -22.78
CA HIS A 145 6.50 -39.68 -22.07
C HIS A 145 5.32 -39.77 -21.07
N PRO A 146 4.06 -39.71 -21.55
CA PRO A 146 2.90 -39.61 -20.67
C PRO A 146 2.71 -40.89 -19.84
N GLY A 147 3.04 -42.05 -20.41
CA GLY A 147 3.04 -43.33 -19.72
C GLY A 147 4.20 -43.54 -18.75
N ARG A 148 4.97 -42.49 -18.39
CA ARG A 148 5.97 -42.50 -17.31
C ARG A 148 5.70 -41.40 -16.29
N TYR A 149 5.25 -40.23 -16.74
CA TYR A 149 5.11 -39.04 -15.90
C TYR A 149 3.66 -38.67 -15.58
N LEU A 150 2.68 -39.11 -16.38
CA LEU A 150 1.28 -38.70 -16.28
C LEU A 150 0.36 -39.87 -15.85
N HIS A 151 0.85 -40.70 -14.93
CA HIS A 151 0.07 -41.81 -14.35
C HIS A 151 -0.96 -41.34 -13.32
N ASP A 152 -0.59 -40.35 -12.52
CA ASP A 152 -1.51 -39.71 -11.58
C ASP A 152 -2.50 -38.83 -12.36
N SER A 153 -3.80 -39.12 -12.25
CA SER A 153 -4.85 -38.45 -13.01
C SER A 153 -4.99 -36.97 -12.64
N LYS A 154 -4.69 -36.59 -11.39
CA LYS A 154 -4.77 -35.22 -10.90
C LYS A 154 -3.61 -34.40 -11.47
N TYR A 155 -2.38 -34.93 -11.38
CA TYR A 155 -1.20 -34.29 -11.96
C TYR A 155 -1.33 -34.17 -13.48
N LYS A 156 -1.83 -35.21 -14.16
CA LYS A 156 -2.11 -35.19 -15.59
C LYS A 156 -3.09 -34.08 -15.98
N HIS A 157 -4.19 -33.95 -15.24
CA HIS A 157 -5.17 -32.89 -15.50
C HIS A 157 -4.57 -31.49 -15.28
N TRP A 158 -3.85 -31.30 -14.17
CA TRP A 158 -3.16 -30.05 -13.88
C TRP A 158 -2.12 -29.69 -14.95
N TYR A 159 -1.28 -30.64 -15.37
CA TYR A 159 -0.24 -30.44 -16.37
C TYR A 159 -0.84 -30.07 -17.73
N TYR A 160 -1.92 -30.73 -18.16
CA TYR A 160 -2.62 -30.38 -19.40
C TYR A 160 -3.27 -29.00 -19.35
N ARG A 161 -3.78 -28.56 -18.19
CA ARG A 161 -4.23 -27.16 -18.02
C ARG A 161 -3.08 -26.17 -18.21
N ARG A 162 -1.89 -26.46 -17.68
CA ARG A 162 -0.69 -25.62 -17.87
C ARG A 162 -0.23 -25.58 -19.32
N LEU A 163 -0.26 -26.70 -20.05
CA LEU A 163 -0.02 -26.70 -21.50
C LEU A 163 -1.03 -25.84 -22.27
N GLY A 164 -2.29 -25.84 -21.84
CA GLY A 164 -3.31 -24.96 -22.39
C GLY A 164 -2.98 -23.47 -22.26
N LEU A 165 -2.40 -23.06 -21.12
CA LEU A 165 -1.90 -21.70 -20.93
C LEU A 165 -0.67 -21.45 -21.82
N LEU A 166 0.31 -22.35 -21.80
CA LEU A 166 1.54 -22.22 -22.61
C LEU A 166 1.24 -22.04 -24.12
N LYS A 167 0.24 -22.75 -24.65
CA LYS A 167 -0.22 -22.60 -26.05
C LYS A 167 -0.87 -21.24 -26.36
N ARG A 168 -1.41 -20.57 -25.36
CA ARG A 168 -2.09 -19.26 -25.49
C ARG A 168 -1.09 -18.11 -25.46
N CYS A 169 0.03 -18.22 -24.75
CA CYS A 169 1.10 -17.20 -24.71
C CYS A 169 1.51 -16.75 -26.12
N GLY A 170 1.50 -15.44 -26.39
CA GLY A 170 1.87 -14.88 -27.68
C GLY A 170 3.24 -15.35 -28.20
N LEU A 171 4.22 -15.46 -27.31
CA LEU A 171 5.60 -15.86 -27.62
C LEU A 171 6.13 -16.89 -26.61
N LEU A 172 6.85 -17.91 -27.09
CA LEU A 172 7.63 -18.82 -26.27
C LEU A 172 9.13 -18.60 -26.47
N LEU A 173 9.86 -18.49 -25.36
CA LEU A 173 11.31 -18.38 -25.32
C LEU A 173 11.89 -19.75 -24.97
N ALA A 174 12.23 -20.54 -25.98
CA ALA A 174 12.77 -21.88 -25.83
C ALA A 174 14.25 -21.82 -25.42
N ILE A 175 14.62 -22.58 -24.38
CA ILE A 175 16.00 -22.64 -23.90
C ILE A 175 16.93 -23.41 -24.85
N SER A 176 16.40 -24.06 -25.89
CA SER A 176 17.15 -24.91 -26.81
C SER A 176 16.38 -25.12 -28.13
N GLU A 177 17.07 -25.53 -29.21
CA GLU A 177 16.40 -25.89 -30.46
C GLU A 177 15.60 -27.19 -30.30
N SER A 178 16.05 -28.10 -29.42
CA SER A 178 15.27 -29.29 -29.04
C SER A 178 13.91 -28.88 -28.46
N SER A 179 13.88 -28.02 -27.44
CA SER A 179 12.65 -27.56 -26.80
C SER A 179 11.76 -26.78 -27.76
N ARG A 180 12.35 -26.01 -28.68
CA ARG A 180 11.59 -25.33 -29.75
C ARG A 180 10.85 -26.33 -30.65
N ARG A 181 11.55 -27.38 -31.11
CA ARG A 181 10.92 -28.44 -31.91
C ARG A 181 9.84 -29.17 -31.14
N GLU A 182 10.04 -29.40 -29.85
CA GLU A 182 9.01 -30.03 -29.00
C GLU A 182 7.71 -29.22 -28.97
N ALA A 183 7.79 -27.89 -28.85
CA ALA A 183 6.62 -27.02 -28.91
C ALA A 183 5.93 -27.04 -30.30
N ILE A 184 6.72 -27.10 -31.38
CA ILE A 184 6.16 -27.18 -32.75
C ILE A 184 5.48 -28.53 -32.96
N ASP A 185 6.16 -29.63 -32.67
CA ASP A 185 5.74 -30.99 -33.03
C ASP A 185 4.64 -31.53 -32.09
N PHE A 186 4.75 -31.29 -30.78
CA PHE A 186 3.82 -31.87 -29.79
C PHE A 186 2.71 -30.91 -29.36
N LEU A 187 2.94 -29.60 -29.42
CA LEU A 187 1.90 -28.60 -29.09
C LEU A 187 1.26 -27.95 -30.33
N GLY A 188 1.85 -28.10 -31.51
CA GLY A 188 1.36 -27.48 -32.74
C GLY A 188 1.49 -25.95 -32.71
N ILE A 189 2.50 -25.42 -32.03
CA ILE A 189 2.73 -23.98 -31.95
C ILE A 189 3.43 -23.52 -33.25
N PRO A 190 2.97 -22.42 -33.87
CA PRO A 190 3.61 -21.88 -35.07
C PRO A 190 5.11 -21.56 -34.85
N PRO A 191 6.01 -21.90 -35.79
CA PRO A 191 7.46 -21.71 -35.61
C PRO A 191 7.91 -20.26 -35.38
N ASP A 192 7.11 -19.28 -35.82
CA ASP A 192 7.31 -17.84 -35.65
C ASP A 192 6.93 -17.33 -34.25
N ARG A 193 6.22 -18.15 -33.45
CA ARG A 193 5.88 -17.87 -32.05
C ARG A 193 6.79 -18.56 -31.04
N VAL A 194 7.88 -19.19 -31.50
CA VAL A 194 8.87 -19.85 -30.64
C VAL A 194 10.27 -19.41 -31.04
N ALA A 195 10.95 -18.67 -30.15
CA ALA A 195 12.31 -18.19 -30.35
C ALA A 195 13.30 -18.97 -29.47
N VAL A 196 14.44 -19.39 -30.03
CA VAL A 196 15.51 -20.03 -29.24
C VAL A 196 16.35 -18.95 -28.58
N VAL A 197 16.32 -18.90 -27.25
CA VAL A 197 17.10 -17.92 -26.45
C VAL A 197 18.34 -18.54 -25.83
N SER A 198 18.42 -19.87 -25.72
CA SER A 198 19.53 -20.60 -25.10
C SER A 198 19.60 -20.45 -23.57
N ALA A 199 20.66 -20.98 -22.95
CA ALA A 199 21.01 -20.83 -21.54
C ALA A 199 22.52 -20.60 -21.40
N ALA A 200 22.98 -20.23 -20.21
CA ALA A 200 24.40 -20.09 -19.92
C ALA A 200 24.74 -20.58 -18.50
N VAL A 201 26.03 -20.56 -18.17
CA VAL A 201 26.56 -21.03 -16.88
C VAL A 201 26.84 -19.85 -15.95
N SER A 202 26.65 -20.07 -14.65
CA SER A 202 27.02 -19.10 -13.61
C SER A 202 28.53 -18.92 -13.53
N GLY A 203 28.99 -17.71 -13.20
CA GLY A 203 30.42 -17.43 -12.99
C GLY A 203 31.09 -18.24 -11.88
N ALA A 204 30.30 -18.92 -11.03
CA ALA A 204 30.81 -19.84 -10.01
C ALA A 204 31.51 -21.09 -10.59
N PHE A 205 31.19 -21.48 -11.83
CA PHE A 205 31.78 -22.66 -12.48
C PHE A 205 32.93 -22.25 -13.38
N ALA A 206 34.13 -22.24 -12.79
CA ALA A 206 35.39 -22.00 -13.48
C ALA A 206 36.42 -23.05 -13.05
N PRO A 207 37.50 -23.26 -13.84
CA PRO A 207 38.53 -24.25 -13.51
C PRO A 207 39.14 -24.00 -12.13
N THR A 208 38.93 -24.95 -11.20
CA THR A 208 39.36 -24.87 -9.81
C THR A 208 39.95 -26.21 -9.36
N PHE A 209 41.21 -26.23 -8.93
CA PHE A 209 41.91 -27.49 -8.64
C PHE A 209 41.94 -27.80 -7.14
N ALA A 210 41.67 -29.07 -6.80
CA ALA A 210 41.65 -29.55 -5.43
C ALA A 210 43.08 -29.72 -4.88
N ASP A 211 43.34 -29.18 -3.69
CA ASP A 211 44.58 -29.42 -2.95
C ASP A 211 44.53 -30.75 -2.17
N GLU A 212 45.64 -31.12 -1.53
CA GLU A 212 45.72 -32.37 -0.76
C GLU A 212 44.74 -32.42 0.43
N THR A 213 44.31 -31.28 0.97
CA THR A 213 43.33 -31.24 2.06
C THR A 213 41.94 -31.61 1.56
N VAL A 214 41.55 -31.10 0.39
CA VAL A 214 40.31 -31.47 -0.29
C VAL A 214 40.32 -32.95 -0.66
N TRP A 215 41.43 -33.47 -1.21
CA TRP A 215 41.57 -34.89 -1.54
C TRP A 215 41.47 -35.79 -0.30
N ALA A 216 42.11 -35.41 0.81
CA ALA A 216 42.02 -36.17 2.07
C ALA A 216 40.59 -36.21 2.60
N ARG A 217 39.87 -35.07 2.56
CA ARG A 217 38.45 -34.98 2.93
C ARG A 217 37.58 -35.86 2.05
N TRP A 218 37.73 -35.77 0.73
CA TRP A 218 36.99 -36.57 -0.24
C TRP A 218 37.20 -38.08 -0.07
N HIS A 219 38.44 -38.48 0.20
CA HIS A 219 38.76 -39.87 0.47
C HIS A 219 38.11 -40.36 1.78
N GLN A 220 38.21 -39.57 2.85
CA GLN A 220 37.63 -39.92 4.16
C GLN A 220 36.10 -39.96 4.13
N GLN A 221 35.47 -38.98 3.49
CA GLN A 221 34.01 -38.79 3.54
C GLN A 221 33.28 -39.67 2.52
N TYR A 222 33.81 -39.79 1.31
CA TYR A 222 33.12 -40.43 0.19
C TYR A 222 33.89 -41.60 -0.41
N GLY A 223 35.19 -41.73 -0.12
CA GLY A 223 36.06 -42.72 -0.76
C GLY A 223 36.52 -42.32 -2.17
N ILE A 224 36.38 -41.05 -2.56
CA ILE A 224 36.77 -40.56 -3.89
C ILE A 224 38.30 -40.57 -4.00
N THR A 225 38.80 -41.05 -5.14
CA THR A 225 40.23 -41.08 -5.49
C THR A 225 40.47 -40.39 -6.83
N ARG A 226 41.72 -39.99 -7.11
CA ARG A 226 42.06 -39.29 -8.37
C ARG A 226 41.72 -40.12 -9.60
N GLY A 227 41.25 -39.44 -10.65
CA GLY A 227 40.91 -40.05 -11.94
C GLY A 227 39.48 -40.59 -12.02
N TYR A 228 38.52 -40.11 -11.24
CA TYR A 228 37.16 -40.61 -11.27
C TYR A 228 36.37 -40.21 -12.54
N VAL A 229 35.35 -41.01 -12.87
CA VAL A 229 34.29 -40.66 -13.82
C VAL A 229 33.19 -39.94 -13.06
N LEU A 230 32.73 -38.78 -13.51
CA LEU A 230 31.73 -37.98 -12.81
C LEU A 230 30.40 -37.97 -13.56
N TYR A 231 29.32 -38.21 -12.83
CA TYR A 231 27.94 -37.92 -13.23
C TYR A 231 27.36 -36.89 -12.25
N VAL A 232 26.64 -35.89 -12.77
CA VAL A 232 25.94 -34.89 -11.96
C VAL A 232 24.52 -34.74 -12.49
N GLY A 233 23.53 -34.91 -11.61
CA GLY A 233 22.13 -34.73 -11.96
C GLY A 233 21.17 -35.44 -11.01
N GLY A 234 19.87 -35.29 -11.28
CA GLY A 234 18.83 -36.07 -10.60
C GLY A 234 18.88 -37.55 -10.99
N TYR A 235 18.06 -38.39 -10.36
CA TYR A 235 18.04 -39.84 -10.61
C TYR A 235 16.71 -40.31 -11.23
N ASP A 236 16.01 -39.39 -11.90
CA ASP A 236 14.82 -39.70 -12.68
C ASP A 236 15.14 -40.67 -13.82
N VAL A 237 14.15 -41.47 -14.23
CA VAL A 237 14.32 -42.49 -15.28
C VAL A 237 14.90 -41.93 -16.59
N HIS A 238 14.57 -40.69 -16.97
CA HIS A 238 15.12 -40.09 -18.19
C HIS A 238 16.61 -39.75 -18.07
N LYS A 239 17.17 -39.65 -16.86
CA LYS A 239 18.60 -39.44 -16.64
C LYS A 239 19.43 -40.72 -16.83
N ASN A 240 18.80 -41.89 -16.93
CA ASN A 240 19.41 -43.14 -17.41
C ASN A 240 20.64 -43.60 -16.61
N VAL A 241 20.66 -43.35 -15.30
CA VAL A 241 21.77 -43.72 -14.41
C VAL A 241 21.93 -45.25 -14.32
N ASP A 242 20.85 -46.00 -14.45
CA ASP A 242 20.86 -47.46 -14.55
C ASP A 242 21.52 -47.96 -15.85
N GLY A 243 21.27 -47.27 -16.97
CA GLY A 243 21.98 -47.49 -18.23
C GLY A 243 23.48 -47.21 -18.10
N LEU A 244 23.85 -46.13 -17.40
CA LEU A 244 25.24 -45.80 -17.10
C LEU A 244 25.93 -46.83 -16.22
N LEU A 245 25.26 -47.34 -15.17
CA LEU A 245 25.81 -48.42 -14.34
C LEU A 245 26.08 -49.68 -15.16
N THR A 246 25.18 -50.02 -16.08
CA THR A 246 25.34 -51.15 -17.00
C THR A 246 26.56 -50.93 -17.91
N ALA A 247 26.66 -49.76 -18.54
CA ALA A 247 27.80 -49.40 -19.38
C ALA A 247 29.13 -49.38 -18.62
N TYR A 248 29.13 -48.88 -17.38
CA TYR A 248 30.30 -48.85 -16.52
C TYR A 248 30.75 -50.27 -16.16
N ALA A 249 29.81 -51.19 -15.88
CA ALA A 249 30.13 -52.60 -15.60
C ALA A 249 30.80 -53.33 -16.76
N ASP A 250 30.51 -52.93 -18.00
CA ASP A 250 31.12 -53.48 -19.21
C ASP A 250 32.56 -52.99 -19.44
N LEU A 251 33.04 -51.98 -18.67
CA LEU A 251 34.44 -51.55 -18.74
C LEU A 251 35.41 -52.61 -18.21
N PRO A 252 36.61 -52.72 -18.80
CA PRO A 252 37.69 -53.57 -18.30
C PRO A 252 37.94 -53.37 -16.79
N PRO A 253 38.13 -54.45 -16.00
CA PRO A 253 38.33 -54.34 -14.55
C PRO A 253 39.44 -53.35 -14.14
N SER A 254 40.54 -53.30 -14.90
CA SER A 254 41.65 -52.37 -14.66
C SER A 254 41.27 -50.90 -14.82
N LEU A 255 40.31 -50.57 -15.70
CA LEU A 255 39.80 -49.20 -15.83
C LEU A 255 38.86 -48.86 -14.69
N ARG A 256 37.96 -49.76 -14.31
CA ARG A 256 37.05 -49.55 -13.16
C ARG A 256 37.79 -49.38 -11.83
N GLU A 257 38.91 -50.07 -11.64
CA GLU A 257 39.73 -49.93 -10.43
C GLU A 257 40.50 -48.59 -10.38
N ARG A 258 40.88 -48.06 -11.55
CA ARG A 258 41.58 -46.77 -11.64
C ARG A 258 40.63 -45.57 -11.63
N HIS A 259 39.42 -45.75 -12.15
CA HIS A 259 38.47 -44.67 -12.42
C HIS A 259 37.10 -44.97 -11.78
N PRO A 260 36.93 -44.78 -10.46
CA PRO A 260 35.64 -45.01 -9.81
C PRO A 260 34.56 -44.08 -10.38
N LEU A 261 33.31 -44.56 -10.43
CA LEU A 261 32.16 -43.76 -10.88
C LEU A 261 31.59 -42.98 -9.70
N VAL A 262 31.68 -41.65 -9.75
CA VAL A 262 31.10 -40.73 -8.76
C VAL A 262 29.76 -40.23 -9.29
N LEU A 263 28.70 -40.56 -8.57
CA LEU A 263 27.33 -40.12 -8.81
C LEU A 263 27.03 -38.96 -7.86
N ALA A 264 27.11 -37.74 -8.37
CA ALA A 264 26.99 -36.53 -7.59
C ALA A 264 25.59 -35.90 -7.66
N GLY A 265 25.08 -35.51 -6.49
CA GLY A 265 23.76 -34.91 -6.32
C GLY A 265 22.81 -35.74 -5.46
N ARG A 266 21.73 -35.09 -5.01
CA ARG A 266 20.74 -35.69 -4.10
C ARG A 266 20.03 -36.88 -4.75
N CYS A 267 20.10 -38.04 -4.10
CA CYS A 267 19.40 -39.26 -4.48
C CYS A 267 18.43 -39.68 -3.38
N ASP A 268 17.16 -39.90 -3.71
CA ASP A 268 16.21 -40.47 -2.76
C ASP A 268 16.65 -41.87 -2.31
N GLU A 269 16.47 -42.19 -1.03
CA GLU A 269 16.92 -43.46 -0.44
C GLU A 269 16.39 -44.70 -1.15
N GLN A 270 15.15 -44.64 -1.66
CA GLN A 270 14.57 -45.75 -2.44
C GLN A 270 15.30 -45.95 -3.77
N VAL A 271 15.61 -44.86 -4.47
CA VAL A 271 16.33 -44.88 -5.75
C VAL A 271 17.78 -45.31 -5.51
N LYS A 272 18.42 -44.80 -4.46
CA LYS A 272 19.78 -45.18 -4.05
C LYS A 272 19.87 -46.67 -3.78
N ARG A 273 18.94 -47.24 -3.01
CA ARG A 273 18.85 -48.69 -2.76
C ARG A 273 18.65 -49.49 -4.06
N PHE A 274 17.80 -49.02 -4.96
CA PHE A 274 17.62 -49.65 -6.27
C PHE A 274 18.93 -49.68 -7.06
N LEU A 275 19.63 -48.55 -7.18
CA LEU A 275 20.88 -48.44 -7.92
C LEU A 275 22.01 -49.26 -7.27
N VAL A 276 22.11 -49.28 -5.93
CA VAL A 276 23.07 -50.13 -5.20
C VAL A 276 22.79 -51.62 -5.44
N ASN A 277 21.52 -52.04 -5.40
CA ASN A 277 21.15 -53.42 -5.71
C ASN A 277 21.48 -53.81 -7.15
N GLN A 278 21.24 -52.89 -8.10
CA GLN A 278 21.62 -53.09 -9.50
C GLN A 278 23.14 -53.20 -9.68
N ALA A 279 23.92 -52.32 -9.04
CA ALA A 279 25.38 -52.40 -9.03
C ALA A 279 25.87 -53.75 -8.47
N GLY A 280 25.24 -54.26 -7.41
CA GLY A 280 25.53 -55.58 -6.85
C GLY A 280 25.24 -56.73 -7.83
N ARG A 281 24.12 -56.67 -8.57
CA ARG A 281 23.79 -57.65 -9.63
C ARG A 281 24.80 -57.64 -10.77
N LEU A 282 25.30 -56.46 -11.11
CA LEU A 282 26.35 -56.24 -12.11
C LEU A 282 27.76 -56.58 -11.59
N ARG A 283 27.89 -57.08 -10.35
CA ARG A 283 29.17 -57.43 -9.70
C ARG A 283 30.16 -56.25 -9.64
N LEU A 284 29.65 -55.04 -9.47
CA LEU A 284 30.47 -53.85 -9.20
C LEU A 284 30.89 -53.85 -7.72
N LYS A 285 32.16 -53.53 -7.44
CA LYS A 285 32.66 -53.34 -6.08
C LYS A 285 32.01 -52.09 -5.47
N HIS A 286 31.71 -52.09 -4.17
CA HIS A 286 31.18 -50.91 -3.47
C HIS A 286 32.10 -49.68 -3.59
N SER A 287 33.42 -49.87 -3.65
CA SER A 287 34.38 -48.78 -3.87
C SER A 287 34.44 -48.26 -5.31
N GLY A 288 33.76 -48.91 -6.25
CA GLY A 288 33.77 -48.54 -7.67
C GLY A 288 32.59 -47.67 -8.11
N VAL A 289 31.56 -47.51 -7.26
CA VAL A 289 30.40 -46.64 -7.49
C VAL A 289 30.14 -45.85 -6.20
N ILE A 290 30.42 -44.56 -6.24
CA ILE A 290 30.41 -43.66 -5.10
C ILE A 290 29.22 -42.70 -5.24
N PHE A 291 28.33 -42.70 -4.26
CA PHE A 291 27.26 -41.72 -4.19
C PHE A 291 27.71 -40.57 -3.30
N THR A 292 27.66 -39.36 -3.81
CA THR A 292 27.76 -38.19 -2.95
C THR A 292 26.40 -37.91 -2.32
N GLU A 293 26.38 -37.01 -1.36
CA GLU A 293 25.15 -36.39 -0.89
C GLU A 293 24.90 -35.09 -1.66
N GLU A 294 24.10 -34.19 -1.11
CA GLU A 294 23.93 -32.84 -1.66
C GLU A 294 25.27 -32.08 -1.61
N ILE A 295 25.59 -31.38 -2.70
CA ILE A 295 26.86 -30.68 -2.90
C ILE A 295 26.55 -29.23 -3.30
N ASP A 296 27.23 -28.28 -2.67
CA ASP A 296 27.13 -26.86 -3.04
C ASP A 296 27.89 -26.54 -4.34
N ASP A 297 27.62 -25.37 -4.94
CA ASP A 297 28.18 -25.03 -6.26
C ASP A 297 29.72 -24.93 -6.24
N ALA A 298 30.33 -24.53 -5.12
CA ALA A 298 31.79 -24.41 -5.00
C ALA A 298 32.47 -25.78 -4.98
N GLU A 299 31.92 -26.71 -4.21
CA GLU A 299 32.36 -28.08 -4.14
C GLU A 299 32.09 -28.83 -5.45
N LEU A 300 30.97 -28.51 -6.12
CA LEU A 300 30.64 -29.07 -7.42
C LEU A 300 31.61 -28.59 -8.51
N ALA A 301 32.01 -27.31 -8.50
CA ALA A 301 33.04 -26.79 -9.40
C ALA A 301 34.39 -27.49 -9.22
N LEU A 302 34.78 -27.80 -7.97
CA LEU A 302 35.94 -28.64 -7.67
C LEU A 302 35.77 -30.05 -8.26
N LEU A 303 34.62 -30.70 -8.08
CA LEU A 303 34.38 -32.02 -8.63
C LEU A 303 34.44 -32.05 -10.16
N TYR A 304 33.86 -31.07 -10.84
CA TYR A 304 33.96 -30.97 -12.30
C TYR A 304 35.41 -30.80 -12.76
N SER A 305 36.14 -29.88 -12.13
CA SER A 305 37.51 -29.53 -12.55
C SER A 305 38.53 -30.66 -12.35
N ASN A 306 38.27 -31.59 -11.43
CA ASN A 306 39.20 -32.64 -11.04
C ASN A 306 38.77 -34.06 -11.51
N CYS A 307 37.69 -34.18 -12.28
CA CYS A 307 37.28 -35.46 -12.86
C CYS A 307 38.15 -35.84 -14.08
N GLU A 308 38.29 -37.14 -14.34
CA GLU A 308 38.97 -37.59 -15.57
C GLU A 308 38.08 -37.34 -16.79
N VAL A 309 36.79 -37.65 -16.64
CA VAL A 309 35.74 -37.45 -17.63
C VAL A 309 34.40 -37.23 -16.92
N PHE A 310 33.63 -36.28 -17.42
CA PHE A 310 32.23 -36.08 -17.05
C PHE A 310 31.33 -36.76 -18.09
N VAL A 311 30.33 -37.50 -17.61
CA VAL A 311 29.39 -38.27 -18.45
C VAL A 311 27.95 -37.88 -18.16
N THR A 312 27.19 -37.58 -19.22
CA THR A 312 25.74 -37.41 -19.14
C THR A 312 25.00 -38.43 -20.02
N PRO A 313 24.35 -39.45 -19.44
CA PRO A 313 23.71 -40.53 -20.19
C PRO A 313 22.22 -40.27 -20.48
N SER A 314 21.73 -39.05 -20.27
CA SER A 314 20.30 -38.71 -20.31
C SER A 314 19.64 -39.10 -21.64
N LEU A 315 18.47 -39.74 -21.55
CA LEU A 315 17.61 -40.07 -22.69
C LEU A 315 16.91 -38.83 -23.27
N HIS A 316 16.66 -37.82 -22.43
CA HIS A 316 15.99 -36.59 -22.79
C HIS A 316 16.40 -35.44 -21.86
N GLU A 317 16.72 -34.27 -22.39
CA GLU A 317 17.06 -33.05 -21.65
C GLU A 317 16.47 -31.83 -22.34
N GLY A 318 15.99 -30.85 -21.58
CA GLY A 318 15.60 -29.54 -22.13
C GLY A 318 16.79 -28.70 -22.59
N PHE A 319 17.92 -28.77 -21.88
CA PHE A 319 19.19 -28.11 -22.27
C PHE A 319 20.42 -28.93 -21.87
N GLY A 320 20.55 -29.24 -20.58
CA GLY A 320 21.72 -29.94 -20.03
C GLY A 320 22.75 -29.01 -19.37
N LEU A 321 22.31 -28.18 -18.42
CA LEU A 321 23.21 -27.27 -17.67
C LEU A 321 24.47 -27.97 -17.08
N PRO A 322 24.38 -29.19 -16.48
CA PRO A 322 25.57 -29.89 -15.97
C PRO A 322 26.68 -30.13 -17.00
N VAL A 323 26.31 -30.32 -18.28
CA VAL A 323 27.30 -30.43 -19.38
C VAL A 323 28.07 -29.14 -19.53
N LEU A 324 27.35 -28.02 -19.62
CA LEU A 324 27.96 -26.72 -19.82
C LEU A 324 28.77 -26.29 -18.58
N GLU A 325 28.30 -26.61 -17.37
CA GLU A 325 29.03 -26.42 -16.11
C GLU A 325 30.36 -27.20 -16.12
N ALA A 326 30.32 -28.49 -16.45
CA ALA A 326 31.51 -29.34 -16.55
C ALA A 326 32.52 -28.82 -17.58
N MET A 327 32.03 -28.42 -18.76
CA MET A 327 32.85 -27.82 -19.82
C MET A 327 33.48 -26.50 -19.35
N SER A 328 32.75 -25.67 -18.61
CA SER A 328 33.24 -24.38 -18.08
C SER A 328 34.33 -24.58 -17.02
N CYS A 329 34.25 -25.65 -16.23
CA CYS A 329 35.28 -26.09 -15.30
C CYS A 329 36.48 -26.80 -15.98
N GLY A 330 36.46 -26.98 -17.30
CA GLY A 330 37.56 -27.60 -18.05
C GLY A 330 37.56 -29.13 -18.06
N ALA A 331 36.44 -29.78 -17.73
CA ALA A 331 36.30 -31.24 -17.81
C ALA A 331 36.28 -31.75 -19.26
N ALA A 332 36.79 -32.95 -19.48
CA ALA A 332 36.49 -33.69 -20.71
C ALA A 332 35.06 -34.21 -20.61
N VAL A 333 34.19 -33.89 -21.57
CA VAL A 333 32.76 -34.24 -21.51
C VAL A 333 32.38 -35.22 -22.60
N VAL A 334 31.62 -36.24 -22.23
CA VAL A 334 30.89 -37.12 -23.14
C VAL A 334 29.41 -37.18 -22.77
N GLY A 335 28.54 -37.30 -23.77
CA GLY A 335 27.10 -37.30 -23.52
C GLY A 335 26.26 -37.96 -24.59
N SER A 336 24.96 -38.03 -24.34
CA SER A 336 24.00 -38.62 -25.27
C SER A 336 23.88 -37.85 -26.59
N ASN A 337 23.63 -38.56 -27.68
CA ASN A 337 23.35 -38.01 -29.01
C ASN A 337 21.87 -37.61 -29.24
N THR A 338 21.10 -37.37 -28.17
CA THR A 338 19.65 -37.13 -28.22
C THR A 338 19.25 -35.82 -27.54
N ALA A 339 18.08 -35.28 -27.93
CA ALA A 339 17.52 -34.04 -27.40
C ALA A 339 18.49 -32.86 -27.56
N SER A 340 18.70 -32.06 -26.51
CA SER A 340 19.53 -30.84 -26.53
C SER A 340 21.03 -31.09 -26.39
N LEU A 341 21.46 -32.25 -25.87
CA LEU A 341 22.87 -32.51 -25.57
C LEU A 341 23.84 -32.37 -26.76
N PRO A 342 23.49 -32.78 -28.00
CA PRO A 342 24.34 -32.54 -29.17
C PRO A 342 24.61 -31.04 -29.42
N GLU A 343 23.64 -30.16 -29.16
CA GLU A 343 23.76 -28.72 -29.40
C GLU A 343 24.61 -28.03 -28.33
N VAL A 344 24.55 -28.52 -27.08
CA VAL A 344 25.38 -28.01 -25.98
C VAL A 344 26.82 -28.48 -26.10
N ILE A 345 27.03 -29.77 -26.38
CA ILE A 345 28.37 -30.36 -26.50
C ILE A 345 29.07 -29.88 -27.78
N GLY A 346 28.36 -29.77 -28.90
CA GLY A 346 28.89 -29.23 -30.15
C GLY A 346 30.04 -30.05 -30.76
N CYS A 347 30.21 -31.31 -30.37
CA CYS A 347 31.26 -32.21 -30.85
C CYS A 347 30.71 -33.64 -31.00
N GLU A 348 30.63 -34.14 -32.24
CA GLU A 348 30.06 -35.45 -32.54
C GLU A 348 30.87 -36.61 -31.92
N ASP A 349 32.20 -36.46 -31.86
CA ASP A 349 33.10 -37.46 -31.27
C ASP A 349 32.92 -37.63 -29.75
N ALA A 350 32.28 -36.67 -29.08
CA ALA A 350 31.93 -36.74 -27.67
C ALA A 350 30.60 -37.48 -27.40
N LEU A 351 29.85 -37.84 -28.45
CA LEU A 351 28.48 -38.35 -28.31
C LEU A 351 28.40 -39.88 -28.34
N PHE A 352 27.36 -40.42 -27.70
CA PHE A 352 27.00 -41.85 -27.73
C PHE A 352 25.47 -42.04 -27.80
N ASP A 353 25.00 -43.23 -28.18
CA ASP A 353 23.58 -43.57 -28.07
C ASP A 353 23.23 -43.98 -26.63
N PRO A 354 22.42 -43.19 -25.88
CA PRO A 354 22.09 -43.50 -24.49
C PRO A 354 21.23 -44.75 -24.34
N ARG A 355 20.59 -45.23 -25.41
CA ARG A 355 19.77 -46.47 -25.38
C ARG A 355 20.63 -47.73 -25.51
N SER A 356 21.92 -47.58 -25.78
CA SER A 356 22.88 -48.67 -25.97
C SER A 356 23.97 -48.61 -24.89
N PRO A 357 23.88 -49.42 -23.81
CA PRO A 357 24.93 -49.51 -22.81
C PRO A 357 26.31 -49.81 -23.41
N SER A 358 26.38 -50.61 -24.47
CA SER A 358 27.63 -50.89 -25.18
C SER A 358 28.18 -49.66 -25.91
N SER A 359 27.33 -48.79 -26.49
CA SER A 359 27.78 -47.51 -27.08
C SER A 359 28.36 -46.59 -26.00
N MET A 360 27.72 -46.51 -24.84
CA MET A 360 28.20 -45.73 -23.69
C MET A 360 29.54 -46.28 -23.17
N ALA A 361 29.64 -47.59 -22.97
CA ALA A 361 30.85 -48.26 -22.49
C ALA A 361 32.02 -48.05 -23.46
N HIS A 362 31.78 -48.17 -24.77
CA HIS A 362 32.81 -47.96 -25.78
C HIS A 362 33.33 -46.51 -25.77
N LYS A 363 32.42 -45.52 -25.67
CA LYS A 363 32.83 -44.11 -25.60
C LYS A 363 33.60 -43.80 -24.32
N LEU A 364 33.14 -44.30 -23.17
CA LEU A 364 33.86 -44.17 -21.90
C LEU A 364 35.25 -44.82 -21.96
N GLN A 365 35.35 -46.04 -22.51
CA GLN A 365 36.63 -46.74 -22.66
C GLN A 365 37.59 -45.96 -23.57
N GLN A 366 37.10 -45.47 -24.71
CA GLN A 366 37.88 -44.66 -25.65
C GLN A 366 38.45 -43.43 -24.94
N VAL A 367 37.60 -42.64 -24.28
CA VAL A 367 38.02 -41.42 -23.60
C VAL A 367 38.93 -41.70 -22.41
N LEU A 368 38.71 -42.75 -21.63
CA LEU A 368 39.56 -43.10 -20.49
C LEU A 368 40.95 -43.62 -20.90
N THR A 369 41.07 -44.23 -22.08
CA THR A 369 42.34 -44.82 -22.57
C THR A 369 43.13 -43.90 -23.50
N ASP A 370 42.46 -42.93 -24.14
CA ASP A 370 43.08 -41.98 -25.07
C ASP A 370 43.24 -40.59 -24.44
N ALA A 371 44.47 -40.25 -24.06
CA ALA A 371 44.79 -38.96 -23.45
C ALA A 371 44.72 -37.79 -24.46
N ASP A 372 44.99 -38.05 -25.75
CA ASP A 372 44.91 -37.03 -26.80
C ASP A 372 43.45 -36.68 -27.08
N MET A 373 42.55 -37.68 -27.11
CA MET A 373 41.11 -37.44 -27.19
C MET A 373 40.61 -36.61 -25.99
N ARG A 374 41.02 -36.92 -24.76
CA ARG A 374 40.65 -36.10 -23.59
C ARG A 374 41.10 -34.66 -23.72
N LYS A 375 42.34 -34.45 -24.19
CA LYS A 375 42.87 -33.11 -24.44
C LYS A 375 42.03 -32.37 -25.48
N GLN A 376 41.70 -33.02 -26.61
CA GLN A 376 40.84 -32.44 -27.65
C GLN A 376 39.46 -32.07 -27.12
N LEU A 377 38.84 -32.93 -26.31
CA LEU A 377 37.53 -32.64 -25.70
C LEU A 377 37.59 -31.44 -24.76
N ARG A 378 38.65 -31.31 -23.95
CA ARG A 378 38.85 -30.13 -23.07
C ARG A 378 39.10 -28.85 -23.87
N GLU A 379 39.91 -28.91 -24.94
CA GLU A 379 40.15 -27.77 -25.82
C GLU A 379 38.87 -27.35 -26.57
N HIS A 380 38.05 -28.31 -26.99
CA HIS A 380 36.74 -28.06 -27.58
C HIS A 380 35.79 -27.42 -26.57
N ALA A 381 35.78 -27.90 -25.33
CA ALA A 381 34.94 -27.37 -24.26
C ALA A 381 35.13 -25.85 -24.07
N VAL A 382 36.37 -25.37 -24.08
CA VAL A 382 36.68 -23.92 -23.98
C VAL A 382 36.06 -23.13 -25.14
N LYS A 383 36.17 -23.64 -26.37
CA LYS A 383 35.61 -22.98 -27.57
C LYS A 383 34.09 -22.98 -27.56
N GLN A 384 33.49 -24.08 -27.11
CA GLN A 384 32.04 -24.26 -27.11
C GLN A 384 31.38 -23.42 -26.00
N VAL A 385 31.94 -23.41 -24.79
CA VAL A 385 31.45 -22.58 -23.66
C VAL A 385 31.40 -21.10 -24.03
N ALA A 386 32.37 -20.60 -24.80
CA ALA A 386 32.40 -19.21 -25.25
C ALA A 386 31.19 -18.78 -26.11
N GLN A 387 30.41 -19.73 -26.65
CA GLN A 387 29.18 -19.44 -27.39
C GLN A 387 27.96 -19.21 -26.49
N PHE A 388 28.06 -19.53 -25.20
CA PHE A 388 26.98 -19.42 -24.23
C PHE A 388 27.27 -18.30 -23.23
N SER A 389 26.46 -17.25 -23.27
CA SER A 389 26.54 -16.15 -22.31
C SER A 389 25.14 -15.65 -21.98
N TRP A 390 24.92 -15.27 -20.73
CA TRP A 390 23.63 -14.71 -20.31
C TRP A 390 23.30 -13.42 -21.05
N ALA A 391 24.30 -12.58 -21.34
CA ALA A 391 24.13 -11.39 -22.19
C ALA A 391 23.64 -11.74 -23.60
N GLY A 392 24.19 -12.79 -24.22
CA GLY A 392 23.74 -13.27 -25.52
C GLY A 392 22.32 -13.84 -25.48
N CYS A 393 21.95 -14.56 -24.40
CA CYS A 393 20.58 -15.03 -24.20
C CYS A 393 19.60 -13.87 -24.05
N ALA A 394 19.94 -12.88 -23.23
CA ALA A 394 19.17 -11.67 -22.99
C ALA A 394 18.89 -10.88 -24.28
N GLN A 395 19.92 -10.66 -25.11
CA GLN A 395 19.78 -9.98 -26.40
C GLN A 395 18.83 -10.73 -27.35
N LYS A 396 18.94 -12.06 -27.44
CA LYS A 396 18.02 -12.88 -28.25
C LYS A 396 16.59 -12.80 -27.75
N ALA A 397 16.39 -12.87 -26.44
CA ALA A 397 15.07 -12.77 -25.82
C ALA A 397 14.44 -11.39 -26.05
N LEU A 398 15.21 -10.31 -25.86
CA LEU A 398 14.75 -8.95 -26.07
C LEU A 398 14.34 -8.71 -27.52
N ALA A 399 15.19 -9.10 -28.48
CA ALA A 399 14.90 -8.97 -29.91
C ALA A 399 13.64 -9.75 -30.33
N ALA A 400 13.43 -10.94 -29.76
CA ALA A 400 12.23 -11.74 -30.01
C ALA A 400 10.96 -11.06 -29.45
N ILE A 401 11.04 -10.46 -28.26
CA ILE A 401 9.94 -9.70 -27.66
C ILE A 401 9.63 -8.45 -28.48
N GLU A 402 10.63 -7.66 -28.87
CA GLU A 402 10.48 -6.47 -29.73
C GLU A 402 9.76 -6.82 -31.04
N GLN A 403 10.26 -7.83 -31.75
CA GLN A 403 9.67 -8.27 -33.01
C GLN A 403 8.22 -8.76 -32.86
N HIS A 404 7.90 -9.42 -31.74
CA HIS A 404 6.56 -9.91 -31.45
C HIS A 404 5.57 -8.77 -31.15
N VAL A 405 5.99 -7.78 -30.36
CA VAL A 405 5.17 -6.60 -30.05
C VAL A 405 4.90 -5.79 -31.31
N GLU A 406 5.89 -5.59 -32.19
CA GLU A 406 5.72 -4.86 -33.47
C GLU A 406 4.70 -5.50 -34.41
N ARG A 407 4.61 -6.84 -34.42
CA ARG A 407 3.71 -7.62 -35.29
C ARG A 407 2.30 -7.77 -34.73
N SER A 408 2.08 -7.38 -33.47
CA SER A 408 0.82 -7.62 -32.79
C SER A 408 -0.31 -6.73 -33.38
N PRO A 409 -1.51 -7.29 -33.61
CA PRO A 409 -2.58 -6.56 -34.27
C PRO A 409 -3.08 -5.38 -33.43
N LYS A 410 -2.98 -4.16 -33.96
CA LYS A 410 -3.72 -2.99 -33.44
C LYS A 410 -5.21 -3.22 -33.67
N LYS A 411 -5.96 -3.56 -32.60
CA LYS A 411 -7.38 -3.93 -32.70
C LYS A 411 -8.20 -2.84 -33.39
N LEU A 412 -8.75 -3.19 -34.55
CA LEU A 412 -9.88 -2.51 -35.18
C LEU A 412 -11.16 -3.24 -34.75
N VAL A 413 -12.12 -2.56 -34.12
CA VAL A 413 -13.45 -3.13 -33.83
C VAL A 413 -14.47 -2.44 -34.75
N ARG A 414 -15.27 -3.23 -35.48
CA ARG A 414 -16.35 -2.76 -36.37
C ARG A 414 -17.74 -3.21 -35.87
N THR A 415 -18.50 -2.23 -35.38
CA THR A 415 -19.95 -1.90 -35.45
C THR A 415 -21.10 -2.94 -35.50
N LEU A 416 -21.82 -3.04 -34.38
CA LEU A 416 -23.30 -2.84 -34.22
C LEU A 416 -23.49 -1.67 -33.21
N ARG A 417 -24.66 -1.00 -33.12
CA ARG A 417 -24.90 0.01 -32.07
C ARG A 417 -24.80 -0.67 -30.70
N PRO A 418 -23.89 -0.26 -29.79
CA PRO A 418 -23.77 -0.91 -28.48
C PRO A 418 -25.01 -0.67 -27.63
N ARG A 419 -25.32 -1.63 -26.75
CA ARG A 419 -26.41 -1.49 -25.77
C ARG A 419 -25.94 -0.66 -24.56
N LEU A 420 -26.73 0.32 -24.14
CA LEU A 420 -26.46 1.19 -22.99
C LEU A 420 -27.62 1.14 -21.97
N ILE A 421 -27.29 0.75 -20.74
CA ILE A 421 -28.16 0.83 -19.58
C ILE A 421 -27.94 2.19 -18.92
N TYR A 422 -28.94 3.06 -18.97
CA TYR A 422 -28.90 4.42 -18.47
C TYR A 422 -29.61 4.51 -17.11
N VAL A 423 -28.85 4.74 -16.05
CA VAL A 423 -29.35 4.73 -14.66
C VAL A 423 -29.40 6.15 -14.12
N SER A 424 -30.61 6.71 -13.99
CA SER A 424 -30.81 8.11 -13.57
C SER A 424 -32.20 8.33 -12.98
N PRO A 425 -32.40 9.27 -12.04
CA PRO A 425 -33.72 9.85 -11.85
C PRO A 425 -34.18 10.54 -13.15
N LEU A 426 -35.50 10.57 -13.37
CA LEU A 426 -36.14 11.21 -14.52
C LEU A 426 -37.37 12.02 -14.07
N PRO A 427 -37.87 12.99 -14.87
CA PRO A 427 -39.08 13.72 -14.55
C PRO A 427 -40.23 12.74 -14.24
N PRO A 428 -41.02 12.97 -13.17
CA PRO A 428 -41.22 14.22 -12.42
C PRO A 428 -40.36 14.35 -11.15
N ALA A 429 -39.30 13.55 -10.99
CA ALA A 429 -38.39 13.70 -9.85
C ALA A 429 -37.85 15.14 -9.80
N ARG A 430 -38.02 15.82 -8.65
CA ARG A 430 -37.57 17.22 -8.47
C ARG A 430 -36.06 17.30 -8.30
N SER A 431 -35.32 17.18 -9.40
CA SER A 431 -33.86 17.28 -9.43
C SER A 431 -33.42 17.79 -10.80
N GLY A 432 -32.51 18.76 -10.85
CA GLY A 432 -31.96 19.24 -12.13
C GLY A 432 -31.26 18.14 -12.94
N ILE A 433 -30.86 17.04 -12.30
CA ILE A 433 -30.30 15.85 -12.98
C ILE A 433 -31.39 15.08 -13.74
N ALA A 434 -32.64 15.11 -13.28
CA ALA A 434 -33.75 14.48 -13.98
C ALA A 434 -33.98 15.12 -15.35
N ASP A 435 -34.09 16.46 -15.39
CA ASP A 435 -34.27 17.23 -16.62
C ASP A 435 -33.02 17.14 -17.52
N TYR A 436 -31.84 17.16 -16.92
CA TYR A 436 -30.57 16.93 -17.62
C TYR A 436 -30.58 15.58 -18.35
N SER A 437 -30.94 14.51 -17.65
CA SER A 437 -30.93 13.16 -18.19
C SER A 437 -31.96 12.96 -19.29
N ALA A 438 -33.16 13.52 -19.15
CA ALA A 438 -34.18 13.48 -20.20
C ALA A 438 -33.70 14.15 -21.50
N ARG A 439 -32.87 15.20 -21.41
CA ARG A 439 -32.24 15.83 -22.58
C ARG A 439 -31.11 14.99 -23.15
N LEU A 440 -30.16 14.54 -22.32
CA LEU A 440 -28.99 13.78 -22.78
C LEU A 440 -29.37 12.45 -23.46
N LEU A 441 -30.41 11.77 -22.97
CA LEU A 441 -30.95 10.55 -23.57
C LEU A 441 -31.33 10.75 -25.05
N ARG A 442 -31.86 11.92 -25.43
CA ARG A 442 -32.26 12.24 -26.81
C ARG A 442 -31.10 12.16 -27.78
N ASP A 443 -29.96 12.69 -27.34
CA ASP A 443 -28.79 12.80 -28.18
C ASP A 443 -27.98 11.48 -28.18
N LEU A 444 -27.88 10.78 -27.04
CA LEU A 444 -27.16 9.49 -26.94
C LEU A 444 -27.82 8.36 -27.77
N ALA A 445 -29.12 8.43 -28.02
CA ALA A 445 -29.86 7.44 -28.82
C ALA A 445 -29.33 7.31 -30.26
N SER A 446 -28.56 8.29 -30.75
CA SER A 446 -27.89 8.22 -32.04
C SER A 446 -26.70 7.23 -32.08
N HIS A 447 -26.14 6.91 -30.92
CA HIS A 447 -24.96 6.04 -30.77
C HIS A 447 -25.25 4.69 -30.09
N TYR A 448 -26.30 4.61 -29.28
CA TYR A 448 -26.59 3.47 -28.43
C TYR A 448 -28.02 2.96 -28.57
N ASP A 449 -28.22 1.66 -28.36
CA ASP A 449 -29.53 1.09 -28.05
C ASP A 449 -29.75 1.18 -26.54
N ILE A 450 -30.64 2.08 -26.10
CA ILE A 450 -30.71 2.51 -24.70
C ILE A 450 -31.88 1.86 -23.95
N GLU A 451 -31.59 1.36 -22.75
CA GLU A 451 -32.58 0.92 -21.75
C GLU A 451 -32.43 1.76 -20.47
N VAL A 452 -33.54 2.25 -19.92
CA VAL A 452 -33.53 3.20 -18.81
C VAL A 452 -33.93 2.51 -17.50
N VAL A 453 -33.16 2.75 -16.43
CA VAL A 453 -33.42 2.26 -15.08
C VAL A 453 -33.53 3.43 -14.10
N ALA A 454 -34.63 3.48 -13.34
CA ALA A 454 -34.82 4.44 -12.24
C ALA A 454 -35.63 3.83 -11.08
N ASP A 455 -35.43 4.34 -9.86
CA ASP A 455 -36.19 3.97 -8.67
C ASP A 455 -37.37 4.94 -8.45
N GLN A 456 -38.30 4.98 -9.41
CA GLN A 456 -39.50 5.81 -9.37
C GLN A 456 -40.71 5.06 -9.97
N PRO A 457 -41.93 5.32 -9.48
CA PRO A 457 -43.13 4.59 -9.90
C PRO A 457 -43.57 4.94 -11.34
N GLU A 458 -43.25 6.15 -11.80
CA GLU A 458 -43.59 6.64 -13.13
C GLU A 458 -42.52 7.60 -13.67
N VAL A 459 -42.36 7.64 -15.00
CA VAL A 459 -41.56 8.63 -15.73
C VAL A 459 -42.55 9.47 -16.53
N LEU A 460 -42.57 10.79 -16.37
CA LEU A 460 -43.56 11.67 -17.04
C LEU A 460 -43.03 12.38 -18.30
N ASP A 461 -41.74 12.25 -18.65
CA ASP A 461 -41.24 12.80 -19.92
C ASP A 461 -41.81 11.99 -21.12
N PRO A 462 -42.64 12.59 -21.98
CA PRO A 462 -43.33 11.85 -23.05
C PRO A 462 -42.38 11.27 -24.10
N TRP A 463 -41.23 11.91 -24.31
CA TRP A 463 -40.26 11.47 -25.31
C TRP A 463 -39.48 10.25 -24.81
N VAL A 464 -39.03 10.28 -23.56
CA VAL A 464 -38.33 9.16 -22.93
C VAL A 464 -39.23 7.93 -22.87
N GLN A 465 -40.50 8.08 -22.45
CA GLN A 465 -41.47 6.97 -22.42
C GLN A 465 -41.71 6.34 -23.80
N ALA A 466 -41.74 7.15 -24.85
CA ALA A 466 -42.04 6.69 -26.20
C ALA A 466 -40.86 5.98 -26.89
N ASN A 467 -39.62 6.29 -26.51
CA ASN A 467 -38.42 5.88 -27.26
C ASN A 467 -37.55 4.85 -26.54
N PHE A 468 -37.68 4.67 -25.21
CA PHE A 468 -36.82 3.73 -24.48
C PHE A 468 -37.61 2.77 -23.58
N PRO A 469 -37.20 1.50 -23.51
CA PRO A 469 -37.68 0.59 -22.48
C PRO A 469 -37.34 1.10 -21.08
N PHE A 470 -38.33 1.09 -20.19
CA PHE A 470 -38.18 1.45 -18.78
C PHE A 470 -38.18 0.20 -17.91
N HIS A 471 -37.19 0.09 -17.02
CA HIS A 471 -36.97 -1.06 -16.16
C HIS A 471 -36.79 -0.67 -14.68
N SER A 472 -37.17 -1.58 -13.78
CA SER A 472 -36.94 -1.42 -12.35
C SER A 472 -35.49 -1.72 -11.97
N VAL A 473 -35.07 -1.26 -10.79
CA VAL A 473 -33.76 -1.61 -10.20
C VAL A 473 -33.58 -3.12 -10.09
N ASP A 474 -34.63 -3.85 -9.72
CA ASP A 474 -34.59 -5.32 -9.59
C ASP A 474 -34.44 -6.03 -10.94
N TRP A 475 -34.89 -5.42 -12.03
CA TRP A 475 -34.65 -5.95 -13.36
C TRP A 475 -33.15 -5.89 -13.70
N LEU A 476 -32.47 -4.77 -13.41
CA LEU A 476 -31.03 -4.66 -13.68
C LEU A 476 -30.23 -5.72 -12.90
N ARG A 477 -30.60 -5.96 -11.63
CA ARG A 477 -29.99 -7.00 -10.80
C ARG A 477 -30.10 -8.41 -11.38
N LYS A 478 -31.17 -8.69 -12.13
CA LYS A 478 -31.45 -10.02 -12.70
C LYS A 478 -30.88 -10.20 -14.11
N PHE A 479 -30.80 -9.12 -14.90
CA PHE A 479 -30.56 -9.18 -16.33
C PHE A 479 -29.32 -8.39 -16.80
N SER A 480 -28.43 -8.01 -15.88
CA SER A 480 -27.16 -7.41 -16.27
C SER A 480 -26.28 -8.42 -17.02
N ASP A 481 -26.19 -8.27 -18.34
CA ASP A 481 -25.25 -9.00 -19.19
C ASP A 481 -23.90 -8.26 -19.26
N LEU A 482 -22.82 -9.01 -19.51
CA LEU A 482 -21.43 -8.55 -19.57
C LEU A 482 -21.15 -7.60 -20.75
N GLU A 483 -21.96 -7.63 -21.80
CA GLU A 483 -21.75 -6.80 -23.00
C GLU A 483 -22.38 -5.40 -22.89
N ALA A 484 -23.30 -5.16 -21.94
CA ALA A 484 -24.01 -3.89 -21.82
C ALA A 484 -23.15 -2.80 -21.16
N ARG A 485 -23.18 -1.59 -21.73
CA ARG A 485 -22.61 -0.39 -21.09
C ARG A 485 -23.53 0.07 -19.98
N VAL A 486 -23.00 0.54 -18.86
CA VAL A 486 -23.84 1.08 -17.77
C VAL A 486 -23.35 2.48 -17.42
N LEU A 487 -24.26 3.46 -17.48
CA LEU A 487 -24.00 4.86 -17.13
C LEU A 487 -24.88 5.29 -15.95
N TYR A 488 -24.26 5.66 -14.84
CA TYR A 488 -24.91 6.16 -13.62
C TYR A 488 -24.86 7.68 -13.56
N HIS A 489 -26.00 8.35 -13.33
CA HIS A 489 -26.04 9.79 -13.04
C HIS A 489 -26.20 10.04 -11.54
N MET A 490 -25.09 10.29 -10.86
CA MET A 490 -25.05 10.44 -9.41
C MET A 490 -24.97 11.90 -8.99
N GLY A 491 -25.79 12.26 -7.99
CA GLY A 491 -25.78 13.56 -7.33
C GLY A 491 -26.03 13.42 -5.83
N ASN A 492 -26.04 14.55 -5.13
CA ASN A 492 -26.10 14.61 -3.67
C ASN A 492 -27.54 14.82 -3.14
N SER A 493 -28.50 14.02 -3.61
CA SER A 493 -29.91 14.12 -3.20
C SER A 493 -30.56 12.75 -2.98
N PRO A 494 -31.66 12.65 -2.20
CA PRO A 494 -32.30 11.37 -1.87
C PRO A 494 -32.67 10.50 -3.08
N VAL A 495 -32.98 11.11 -4.23
CA VAL A 495 -33.37 10.37 -5.45
C VAL A 495 -32.23 9.54 -6.06
N HIS A 496 -30.99 9.73 -5.61
CA HIS A 496 -29.84 8.91 -6.05
C HIS A 496 -29.50 7.77 -5.09
N ALA A 497 -30.19 7.65 -3.94
CA ALA A 497 -29.82 6.72 -2.87
C ALA A 497 -29.76 5.25 -3.31
N PHE A 498 -30.62 4.83 -4.25
CA PHE A 498 -30.66 3.46 -4.77
C PHE A 498 -29.39 3.06 -5.54
N MET A 499 -28.67 4.03 -6.12
CA MET A 499 -27.50 3.79 -6.97
C MET A 499 -26.30 3.27 -6.17
N PHE A 500 -26.15 3.67 -4.90
CA PHE A 500 -25.00 3.25 -4.07
C PHE A 500 -24.90 1.74 -3.89
N GLU A 501 -26.02 1.07 -3.61
CA GLU A 501 -26.07 -0.40 -3.50
C GLU A 501 -26.03 -1.05 -4.88
N LEU A 502 -26.71 -0.47 -5.87
CA LEU A 502 -26.75 -1.00 -7.23
C LEU A 502 -25.35 -1.06 -7.85
N MET A 503 -24.51 -0.05 -7.63
CA MET A 503 -23.12 -0.03 -8.10
C MET A 503 -22.23 -1.10 -7.46
N ARG A 504 -22.57 -1.60 -6.26
CA ARG A 504 -21.85 -2.75 -5.66
C ARG A 504 -22.08 -4.04 -6.44
N GLN A 505 -23.25 -4.15 -7.07
CA GLN A 505 -23.68 -5.35 -7.79
C GLN A 505 -23.39 -5.25 -9.28
N THR A 506 -23.59 -4.05 -9.85
CA THR A 506 -23.39 -3.76 -11.27
C THR A 506 -22.56 -2.47 -11.41
N PRO A 507 -21.22 -2.53 -11.37
CA PRO A 507 -20.40 -1.32 -11.57
C PRO A 507 -20.63 -0.65 -12.94
N GLY A 508 -20.30 0.63 -13.11
CA GLY A 508 -20.52 1.32 -14.39
C GLY A 508 -19.71 2.61 -14.50
N VAL A 509 -19.82 3.29 -15.65
CA VAL A 509 -19.32 4.66 -15.79
C VAL A 509 -20.24 5.57 -14.98
N VAL A 510 -19.67 6.52 -14.23
CA VAL A 510 -20.46 7.43 -13.40
C VAL A 510 -20.32 8.84 -13.92
N MET A 511 -21.42 9.44 -14.34
CA MET A 511 -21.53 10.89 -14.45
C MET A 511 -21.73 11.47 -13.05
N LEU A 512 -20.68 12.10 -12.54
CA LEU A 512 -20.64 12.70 -11.21
C LEU A 512 -21.04 14.17 -11.29
N HIS A 513 -22.22 14.49 -10.80
CA HIS A 513 -22.76 15.86 -10.81
C HIS A 513 -22.39 16.68 -9.57
N ASP A 514 -22.07 16.00 -8.47
CA ASP A 514 -21.63 16.61 -7.21
C ASP A 514 -20.57 15.69 -6.60
N PHE A 515 -19.39 16.23 -6.30
CA PHE A 515 -18.31 15.47 -5.71
C PHE A 515 -18.62 15.12 -4.25
N PHE A 516 -19.31 15.98 -3.51
CA PHE A 516 -19.61 15.78 -2.10
C PHE A 516 -20.94 15.06 -1.92
N MET A 517 -20.90 13.78 -1.54
CA MET A 517 -22.12 12.97 -1.33
C MET A 517 -22.60 12.91 0.12
N GLY A 518 -22.10 13.80 1.00
CA GLY A 518 -22.44 13.78 2.43
C GLY A 518 -23.92 14.02 2.74
N GLY A 519 -24.59 14.84 1.94
CA GLY A 519 -26.02 15.14 2.12
C GLY A 519 -26.90 13.91 1.95
N VAL A 520 -26.75 13.21 0.82
CA VAL A 520 -27.51 11.98 0.54
C VAL A 520 -27.16 10.86 1.53
N ARG A 521 -25.89 10.69 1.89
CA ARG A 521 -25.47 9.66 2.86
C ARG A 521 -26.04 9.92 4.26
N ASN A 522 -26.04 11.17 4.71
CA ASN A 522 -26.62 11.55 6.00
C ASN A 522 -28.15 11.37 6.00
N TRP A 523 -28.81 11.69 4.89
CA TRP A 523 -30.23 11.43 4.73
C TRP A 523 -30.56 9.92 4.78
N MET A 524 -29.78 9.08 4.10
CA MET A 524 -29.93 7.62 4.14
C MET A 524 -29.74 7.03 5.54
N ASP A 525 -29.01 7.72 6.42
CA ASP A 525 -28.87 7.35 7.82
C ASP A 525 -30.07 7.73 8.69
N SER A 526 -30.68 8.87 8.37
CA SER A 526 -31.86 9.37 9.06
C SER A 526 -33.16 8.64 8.66
N PHE A 527 -33.21 7.98 7.49
CA PHE A 527 -34.41 7.33 6.95
C PHE A 527 -34.18 5.85 6.59
N PRO A 528 -34.26 4.91 7.56
CA PRO A 528 -34.00 3.49 7.31
C PRO A 528 -34.93 2.83 6.28
N SER A 529 -36.13 3.38 6.05
CA SER A 529 -37.04 2.91 4.99
C SER A 529 -36.52 3.16 3.58
N ALA A 530 -35.57 4.08 3.39
CA ALA A 530 -34.85 4.26 2.13
C ALA A 530 -33.86 3.11 1.84
N ARG A 531 -33.63 2.22 2.83
CA ARG A 531 -32.74 1.06 2.75
C ARG A 531 -33.49 -0.24 2.42
N ARG A 532 -34.78 -0.18 2.04
CA ARG A 532 -35.68 -1.34 1.85
C ARG A 532 -35.14 -2.44 0.92
N ASN A 533 -34.20 -2.13 0.03
CA ASN A 533 -33.63 -3.05 -0.95
C ASN A 533 -32.13 -3.37 -0.71
N TRP A 534 -31.61 -3.14 0.50
CA TRP A 534 -30.20 -3.37 0.87
C TRP A 534 -30.04 -4.75 1.52
N THR A 535 -29.02 -5.50 1.09
CA THR A 535 -28.80 -6.90 1.52
C THR A 535 -27.87 -7.04 2.74
N VAL A 536 -27.22 -5.96 3.19
CA VAL A 536 -26.26 -5.98 4.30
C VAL A 536 -26.88 -5.41 5.58
N PRO A 537 -26.71 -6.06 6.76
CA PRO A 537 -27.10 -5.50 8.04
C PRO A 537 -26.25 -4.27 8.35
N HIS A 538 -26.86 -3.10 8.52
CA HIS A 538 -26.15 -1.86 8.84
C HIS A 538 -26.31 -1.50 10.31
N SER A 539 -25.23 -0.94 10.89
CA SER A 539 -25.17 -0.44 12.26
C SER A 539 -26.13 0.75 12.48
N LYS A 540 -26.36 1.10 13.76
CA LYS A 540 -27.22 2.24 14.17
C LYS A 540 -26.65 3.63 13.79
N ASP A 541 -25.50 3.72 13.09
CA ASP A 541 -24.85 4.96 12.67
C ASP A 541 -24.00 4.73 11.40
N GLY A 542 -24.68 4.64 10.25
CA GLY A 542 -24.07 4.32 8.96
C GLY A 542 -23.22 5.45 8.40
N PHE A 543 -23.52 6.71 8.73
CA PHE A 543 -22.72 7.84 8.25
C PHE A 543 -21.34 7.88 8.94
N ARG A 544 -21.27 7.71 10.27
CA ARG A 544 -19.95 7.70 10.94
C ARG A 544 -19.10 6.51 10.50
N GLN A 545 -19.73 5.37 10.21
CA GLN A 545 -19.04 4.21 9.65
C GLN A 545 -18.37 4.54 8.32
N ILE A 546 -19.11 5.07 7.33
CA ILE A 546 -18.52 5.42 6.03
C ILE A 546 -17.52 6.58 6.13
N LEU A 547 -17.76 7.54 7.03
CA LEU A 547 -16.83 8.63 7.30
C LEU A 547 -15.48 8.10 7.82
N PHE A 548 -15.51 7.13 8.74
CA PHE A 548 -14.32 6.46 9.26
C PHE A 548 -13.59 5.65 8.19
N GLU A 549 -14.33 4.89 7.39
CA GLU A 549 -13.77 4.10 6.30
C GLU A 549 -13.06 4.97 5.27
N HIS A 550 -13.64 6.14 4.94
CA HIS A 550 -13.10 7.04 3.93
C HIS A 550 -12.00 7.98 4.46
N HIS A 551 -12.12 8.51 5.68
CA HIS A 551 -11.25 9.58 6.19
C HIS A 551 -10.56 9.27 7.53
N GLY A 552 -10.89 8.15 8.18
CA GLY A 552 -10.29 7.74 9.45
C GLY A 552 -10.76 8.56 10.67
N TYR A 553 -9.97 8.52 11.75
CA TYR A 553 -10.34 9.11 13.04
C TYR A 553 -10.40 10.65 13.04
N GLY A 554 -9.57 11.32 12.24
CA GLY A 554 -9.57 12.79 12.16
C GLY A 554 -10.93 13.36 11.75
N ALA A 555 -11.61 12.71 10.81
CA ALA A 555 -12.96 13.09 10.42
C ALA A 555 -14.03 12.78 11.49
N LEU A 556 -13.88 11.69 12.24
CA LEU A 556 -14.76 11.40 13.38
C LEU A 556 -14.60 12.45 14.49
N LEU A 557 -13.37 12.89 14.77
CA LEU A 557 -13.08 13.95 15.73
C LEU A 557 -13.64 15.30 15.26
N HIS A 558 -13.51 15.61 13.96
CA HIS A 558 -14.12 16.79 13.38
C HIS A 558 -15.64 16.77 13.57
N ASP A 559 -16.28 15.64 13.32
CA ASP A 559 -17.72 15.50 13.52
C ASP A 559 -18.16 15.69 14.96
N MET A 560 -17.43 15.11 15.91
CA MET A 560 -17.70 15.29 17.33
C MET A 560 -17.55 16.75 17.78
N ARG A 561 -16.52 17.45 17.28
CA ARG A 561 -16.16 18.81 17.72
C ARG A 561 -16.92 19.92 16.99
N GLN A 562 -17.14 19.77 15.69
CA GLN A 562 -17.72 20.79 14.80
C GLN A 562 -19.15 20.46 14.35
N GLY A 563 -19.62 19.24 14.63
CA GLY A 563 -20.97 18.78 14.29
C GLY A 563 -21.13 18.26 12.87
N ARG A 564 -22.25 17.55 12.64
CA ARG A 564 -22.58 16.87 11.38
C ARG A 564 -22.61 17.79 10.17
N ARG A 565 -23.21 18.97 10.30
CA ARG A 565 -23.38 19.91 9.19
C ARG A 565 -22.03 20.36 8.63
N SER A 566 -21.12 20.78 9.50
CA SER A 566 -19.74 21.14 9.13
C SER A 566 -19.02 19.95 8.46
N THR A 567 -19.18 18.74 9.01
CA THR A 567 -18.54 17.54 8.46
C THR A 567 -19.00 17.18 7.05
N ILE A 568 -20.29 17.31 6.75
CA ILE A 568 -20.85 17.08 5.40
C ILE A 568 -20.25 18.04 4.38
N ASP A 569 -19.91 19.25 4.81
CA ASP A 569 -19.39 20.31 3.96
C ASP A 569 -17.87 20.20 3.77
N THR A 570 -17.15 19.60 4.73
CA THR A 570 -15.69 19.44 4.70
C THR A 570 -15.21 18.12 4.10
N TYR A 571 -15.92 17.01 4.35
CA TYR A 571 -15.44 15.66 4.01
C TYR A 571 -16.32 14.99 2.94
N PRO A 572 -15.82 14.77 1.71
CA PRO A 572 -16.56 14.05 0.68
C PRO A 572 -16.65 12.57 1.04
N VAL A 573 -17.86 12.01 1.11
CA VAL A 573 -18.09 10.58 1.39
C VAL A 573 -18.47 9.81 0.12
N ASN A 574 -17.57 9.87 -0.87
CA ASN A 574 -17.78 9.33 -2.22
C ASN A 574 -16.73 8.29 -2.67
N LEU A 575 -15.70 7.98 -1.86
CA LEU A 575 -14.59 7.11 -2.25
C LEU A 575 -15.07 5.75 -2.76
N ASP A 576 -16.04 5.13 -2.08
CA ASP A 576 -16.61 3.85 -2.48
C ASP A 576 -17.37 3.88 -3.82
N VAL A 577 -17.83 5.05 -4.27
CA VAL A 577 -18.37 5.28 -5.62
C VAL A 577 -17.24 5.40 -6.62
N LEU A 578 -16.23 6.23 -6.33
CA LEU A 578 -15.09 6.48 -7.22
C LEU A 578 -14.24 5.22 -7.43
N ASP A 579 -14.09 4.40 -6.39
CA ASP A 579 -13.35 3.14 -6.46
C ASP A 579 -14.05 2.10 -7.34
N ARG A 580 -15.38 1.97 -7.18
CA ARG A 580 -16.18 0.98 -7.93
C ARG A 580 -16.47 1.41 -9.37
N ALA A 581 -16.49 2.70 -9.67
CA ALA A 581 -16.75 3.18 -11.01
C ALA A 581 -15.71 2.67 -12.02
N LEU A 582 -16.19 2.34 -13.23
CA LEU A 582 -15.34 2.02 -14.38
C LEU A 582 -14.52 3.22 -14.86
N GLY A 583 -15.10 4.40 -14.69
CA GLY A 583 -14.55 5.70 -15.01
C GLY A 583 -15.55 6.76 -14.57
N ILE A 584 -15.06 7.96 -14.33
CA ILE A 584 -15.86 9.10 -13.87
C ILE A 584 -15.94 10.13 -14.99
N LEU A 585 -17.15 10.57 -15.30
CA LEU A 585 -17.39 11.74 -16.12
C LEU A 585 -17.73 12.90 -15.20
N ALA A 586 -17.11 14.05 -15.45
CA ALA A 586 -17.41 15.30 -14.78
C ALA A 586 -17.50 16.41 -15.83
N HIS A 587 -18.10 17.54 -15.48
CA HIS A 587 -18.27 18.67 -16.40
C HIS A 587 -17.14 19.71 -16.36
N SER A 588 -16.19 19.56 -15.44
CA SER A 588 -15.15 20.54 -15.16
C SER A 588 -13.91 19.87 -14.56
N HIS A 589 -12.74 20.44 -14.84
CA HIS A 589 -11.46 20.03 -14.26
C HIS A 589 -11.42 20.27 -12.75
N HIS A 590 -12.17 21.23 -12.22
CA HIS A 590 -12.29 21.45 -10.78
C HIS A 590 -12.71 20.19 -10.00
N ALA A 591 -13.61 19.36 -10.56
CA ALA A 591 -13.98 18.08 -9.93
C ALA A 591 -12.80 17.08 -9.88
N ILE A 592 -11.90 17.13 -10.86
CA ILE A 592 -10.67 16.35 -10.91
C ILE A 592 -9.67 16.87 -9.88
N ASP A 593 -9.57 18.18 -9.70
CA ASP A 593 -8.70 18.79 -8.69
C ASP A 593 -9.17 18.45 -7.27
N LEU A 594 -10.48 18.44 -7.02
CA LEU A 594 -11.06 17.92 -5.76
C LEU A 594 -10.73 16.43 -5.57
N ALA A 595 -10.83 15.63 -6.63
CA ALA A 595 -10.44 14.22 -6.60
C ALA A 595 -8.95 14.04 -6.23
N ARG A 596 -8.07 14.82 -6.86
CA ARG A 596 -6.63 14.83 -6.59
C ARG A 596 -6.33 15.27 -5.16
N TRP A 597 -7.00 16.31 -4.68
CA TRP A 597 -6.81 16.84 -3.33
C TRP A 597 -7.22 15.86 -2.23
N HIS A 598 -8.41 15.25 -2.36
CA HIS A 598 -8.94 14.36 -1.33
C HIS A 598 -8.39 12.93 -1.42
N TRP A 599 -8.19 12.41 -2.64
CA TRP A 599 -7.90 10.99 -2.89
C TRP A 599 -6.59 10.73 -3.65
N GLY A 600 -5.95 11.76 -4.23
CA GLY A 600 -4.68 11.61 -4.94
C GLY A 600 -4.82 11.32 -6.45
N GLU A 601 -3.67 11.20 -7.13
CA GLU A 601 -3.61 11.16 -8.60
C GLU A 601 -4.28 9.92 -9.20
N GLN A 602 -4.26 8.79 -8.51
CA GLN A 602 -4.85 7.55 -9.02
C GLN A 602 -6.37 7.66 -9.22
N ILE A 603 -7.08 8.26 -8.25
CA ILE A 603 -8.52 8.50 -8.38
C ILE A 603 -8.78 9.64 -9.37
N ALA A 604 -7.97 10.69 -9.37
CA ALA A 604 -8.08 11.78 -10.36
C ALA A 604 -7.94 11.26 -11.81
N GLY A 605 -7.05 10.30 -12.06
CA GLY A 605 -6.84 9.66 -13.37
C GLY A 605 -8.03 8.84 -13.89
N LYS A 606 -9.03 8.54 -13.04
CA LYS A 606 -10.30 7.92 -13.48
C LYS A 606 -11.26 8.92 -14.12
N PHE A 607 -11.00 10.22 -14.01
CA PHE A 607 -11.92 11.25 -14.48
C PHE A 607 -11.67 11.62 -15.94
N LYS A 608 -12.76 11.94 -16.64
CA LYS A 608 -12.75 12.65 -17.91
C LYS A 608 -13.72 13.81 -17.85
N VAL A 609 -13.27 14.97 -18.32
CA VAL A 609 -14.14 16.12 -18.51
C VAL A 609 -14.94 15.93 -19.79
N VAL A 610 -16.26 16.00 -19.66
CA VAL A 610 -17.21 16.02 -20.78
C VAL A 610 -17.99 17.34 -20.76
N PRO A 611 -18.20 18.00 -21.91
CA PRO A 611 -18.91 19.27 -21.93
C PRO A 611 -20.33 19.13 -21.36
N PHE A 612 -20.80 20.16 -20.65
CA PHE A 612 -22.21 20.25 -20.25
C PHE A 612 -23.08 20.47 -21.50
N PRO A 613 -23.89 19.49 -21.96
CA PRO A 613 -24.66 19.60 -23.20
C PRO A 613 -25.68 20.74 -23.13
N LYS A 614 -25.52 21.73 -24.02
CA LYS A 614 -26.44 22.85 -24.14
C LYS A 614 -26.55 23.34 -25.58
N ALA A 615 -27.77 23.44 -26.08
CA ALA A 615 -28.07 24.11 -27.35
C ALA A 615 -28.45 25.57 -27.11
N LEU A 616 -28.20 26.43 -28.10
CA LEU A 616 -28.74 27.79 -28.08
C LEU A 616 -30.27 27.75 -28.06
N SER A 617 -30.87 28.58 -27.21
CA SER A 617 -32.31 28.80 -27.14
C SER A 617 -32.54 30.29 -27.33
N ARG A 618 -33.47 30.71 -28.18
CA ARG A 618 -33.81 32.14 -28.31
C ARG A 618 -35.31 32.31 -28.13
N ARG A 619 -35.77 32.20 -26.89
CA ARG A 619 -37.13 32.66 -26.56
C ARG A 619 -37.22 34.16 -26.81
N ASP A 620 -38.37 34.63 -27.30
CA ASP A 620 -38.59 36.05 -27.55
C ASP A 620 -38.69 36.81 -26.22
N ARG A 621 -37.71 37.67 -26.00
CA ARG A 621 -37.60 38.54 -24.82
C ARG A 621 -38.82 39.43 -24.63
N ARG A 622 -39.43 39.94 -25.70
CA ARG A 622 -40.61 40.81 -25.61
C ARG A 622 -41.81 40.05 -25.09
N GLU A 623 -41.98 38.82 -25.58
CA GLU A 623 -43.06 37.95 -25.13
C GLU A 623 -42.87 37.49 -23.68
N ALA A 624 -41.65 37.07 -23.32
CA ALA A 624 -41.33 36.69 -21.95
C ALA A 624 -41.58 37.84 -20.95
N ARG A 625 -41.16 39.07 -21.30
CA ARG A 625 -41.45 40.26 -20.50
C ARG A 625 -42.95 40.54 -20.37
N ARG A 626 -43.73 40.35 -21.44
CA ARG A 626 -45.20 40.48 -21.41
C ARG A 626 -45.84 39.46 -20.45
N LEU A 627 -45.41 38.20 -20.50
CA LEU A 627 -45.92 37.12 -19.63
C LEU A 627 -45.58 37.35 -18.15
N LEU A 628 -44.44 37.98 -17.87
CA LEU A 628 -43.96 38.28 -16.52
C LEU A 628 -44.38 39.66 -16.00
N ALA A 629 -45.12 40.44 -16.79
CA ALA A 629 -45.49 41.82 -16.51
C ALA A 629 -44.28 42.74 -16.22
N VAL A 630 -43.20 42.55 -17.00
CA VAL A 630 -42.00 43.40 -17.04
C VAL A 630 -42.15 44.41 -18.18
N GLY A 631 -41.91 45.68 -17.92
CA GLY A 631 -42.00 46.74 -18.92
C GLY A 631 -40.91 46.64 -20.01
N PRO A 632 -41.17 47.13 -21.24
CA PRO A 632 -40.19 47.09 -22.33
C PRO A 632 -38.94 47.94 -22.06
N ASP A 633 -39.04 49.00 -21.25
CA ASP A 633 -37.93 49.90 -20.89
C ASP A 633 -37.35 49.62 -19.50
N GLU A 634 -37.84 48.58 -18.81
CA GLU A 634 -37.30 48.16 -17.52
C GLU A 634 -35.98 47.40 -17.70
N PHE A 635 -35.11 47.49 -16.70
CA PHE A 635 -33.81 46.81 -16.67
C PHE A 635 -33.83 45.76 -15.56
N VAL A 636 -33.75 44.48 -15.91
CA VAL A 636 -33.95 43.37 -14.98
C VAL A 636 -32.65 42.62 -14.75
N VAL A 637 -32.20 42.58 -13.51
CA VAL A 637 -31.09 41.75 -13.05
C VAL A 637 -31.66 40.50 -12.38
N CYS A 638 -31.29 39.32 -12.86
CA CYS A 638 -31.77 38.05 -12.32
C CYS A 638 -30.64 37.21 -11.71
N SER A 639 -30.93 36.56 -10.58
CA SER A 639 -30.12 35.47 -10.03
C SER A 639 -31.00 34.22 -9.97
N PHE A 640 -30.52 33.09 -10.50
CA PHE A 640 -31.35 31.89 -10.65
C PHE A 640 -30.91 30.72 -9.76
N GLY A 641 -31.89 29.97 -9.25
CA GLY A 641 -31.71 28.78 -8.42
C GLY A 641 -32.00 29.03 -6.93
N LEU A 642 -31.87 27.97 -6.13
CA LEU A 642 -32.08 28.02 -4.67
C LEU A 642 -31.19 29.09 -4.02
N LEU A 643 -31.77 29.90 -3.14
CA LEU A 643 -31.02 30.87 -2.36
C LEU A 643 -30.24 30.13 -1.26
N ALA A 644 -28.92 30.19 -1.29
CA ALA A 644 -28.06 29.46 -0.36
C ALA A 644 -26.76 30.23 -0.06
N PRO A 645 -26.09 29.97 1.09
CA PRO A 645 -24.80 30.59 1.41
C PRO A 645 -23.75 30.41 0.30
N THR A 646 -23.70 29.22 -0.32
CA THR A 646 -22.78 28.88 -1.42
C THR A 646 -23.08 29.61 -2.74
N LYS A 647 -24.18 30.36 -2.81
CA LYS A 647 -24.63 31.14 -3.98
C LYS A 647 -24.42 32.65 -3.80
N LEU A 648 -23.92 33.08 -2.65
CA LEU A 648 -23.58 34.47 -2.33
C LEU A 648 -24.69 35.50 -2.65
N ASN A 649 -25.97 35.10 -2.58
CA ASN A 649 -27.11 35.99 -2.87
C ASN A 649 -27.12 37.25 -1.97
N HIS A 650 -26.63 37.15 -0.74
CA HIS A 650 -26.48 38.28 0.18
C HIS A 650 -25.47 39.32 -0.35
N ARG A 651 -24.34 38.90 -0.91
CA ARG A 651 -23.34 39.79 -1.55
C ARG A 651 -23.94 40.52 -2.76
N LEU A 652 -24.73 39.82 -3.58
CA LEU A 652 -25.46 40.46 -4.69
C LEU A 652 -26.45 41.50 -4.19
N LEU A 653 -27.18 41.20 -3.12
CA LEU A 653 -28.12 42.15 -2.51
C LEU A 653 -27.39 43.39 -1.97
N GLU A 654 -26.23 43.23 -1.32
CA GLU A 654 -25.42 44.33 -0.83
C GLU A 654 -24.81 45.16 -1.97
N ALA A 655 -24.25 44.50 -2.99
CA ALA A 655 -23.74 45.16 -4.19
C ALA A 655 -24.83 45.93 -4.94
N TRP A 656 -26.05 45.41 -4.99
CA TRP A 656 -27.20 46.11 -5.54
C TRP A 656 -27.44 47.46 -4.84
N PHE A 657 -27.39 47.48 -3.50
CA PHE A 657 -27.53 48.73 -2.74
C PHE A 657 -26.36 49.70 -2.91
N LYS A 658 -25.17 49.20 -3.23
CA LYS A 658 -23.98 50.02 -3.53
C LYS A 658 -23.95 50.52 -4.98
N SER A 659 -24.66 49.87 -5.90
CA SER A 659 -24.68 50.22 -7.34
C SER A 659 -25.56 51.43 -7.66
N SER A 660 -25.31 52.07 -8.81
CA SER A 660 -26.17 53.14 -9.32
C SER A 660 -27.58 52.67 -9.70
N LEU A 661 -27.78 51.37 -9.96
CA LEU A 661 -29.07 50.77 -10.34
C LEU A 661 -30.14 50.94 -9.25
N VAL A 662 -29.75 51.01 -7.97
CA VAL A 662 -30.71 51.27 -6.88
C VAL A 662 -31.33 52.66 -6.99
N ASN A 663 -30.74 53.60 -7.73
CA ASN A 663 -31.28 54.95 -7.89
C ASN A 663 -32.17 55.09 -9.15
N ASP A 664 -32.16 54.13 -10.08
CA ASP A 664 -33.05 54.11 -11.27
C ASP A 664 -34.31 53.29 -10.98
N SER A 665 -35.47 53.94 -10.96
CA SER A 665 -36.76 53.30 -10.67
C SER A 665 -37.19 52.24 -11.68
N ARG A 666 -36.54 52.19 -12.85
CA ARG A 666 -36.76 51.17 -13.90
C ARG A 666 -35.93 49.90 -13.69
N CYS A 667 -34.99 49.90 -12.74
CA CYS A 667 -34.14 48.75 -12.47
C CYS A 667 -34.73 47.84 -11.39
N HIS A 668 -34.80 46.53 -11.66
CA HIS A 668 -35.34 45.51 -10.76
C HIS A 668 -34.31 44.39 -10.52
N LEU A 669 -34.27 43.87 -9.29
CA LEU A 669 -33.49 42.69 -8.91
C LEU A 669 -34.44 41.53 -8.60
N ILE A 670 -34.29 40.41 -9.29
CA ILE A 670 -35.19 39.25 -9.14
C ILE A 670 -34.36 38.00 -8.83
N PHE A 671 -34.57 37.44 -7.64
CA PHE A 671 -34.10 36.11 -7.29
C PHE A 671 -35.14 35.08 -7.75
N VAL A 672 -34.82 34.36 -8.82
CA VAL A 672 -35.68 33.35 -9.44
C VAL A 672 -35.33 31.99 -8.86
N GLY A 673 -35.99 31.64 -7.76
CA GLY A 673 -35.76 30.39 -7.06
C GLY A 673 -36.36 30.35 -5.66
N GLU A 674 -36.35 29.16 -5.07
CA GLU A 674 -36.88 28.92 -3.74
C GLU A 674 -35.99 29.51 -2.64
N ASN A 675 -36.61 30.03 -1.60
CA ASN A 675 -35.96 30.41 -0.35
C ASN A 675 -36.24 29.29 0.65
N ASP A 676 -35.20 28.61 1.12
CA ASP A 676 -35.31 27.45 2.01
C ASP A 676 -35.92 27.77 3.39
N GLY A 677 -36.13 29.07 3.70
CA GLY A 677 -36.67 29.53 4.97
C GLY A 677 -35.70 29.37 6.14
N GLY A 678 -34.45 29.00 5.86
CA GLY A 678 -33.37 28.93 6.83
C GLY A 678 -32.96 30.31 7.33
N GLU A 679 -32.01 30.35 8.27
CA GLU A 679 -31.51 31.62 8.83
C GLU A 679 -30.93 32.55 7.75
N TYR A 680 -30.19 31.98 6.79
CA TYR A 680 -29.67 32.70 5.63
C TYR A 680 -30.77 33.36 4.79
N GLY A 681 -31.78 32.58 4.41
CA GLY A 681 -32.93 33.05 3.63
C GLY A 681 -33.77 34.10 4.37
N LYS A 682 -33.95 33.94 5.70
CA LYS A 682 -34.61 34.92 6.56
C LYS A 682 -33.84 36.24 6.63
N ASN A 683 -32.50 36.18 6.71
CA ASN A 683 -31.67 37.37 6.73
C ASN A 683 -31.75 38.14 5.40
N ILE A 684 -31.79 37.45 4.25
CA ILE A 684 -32.01 38.08 2.95
C ILE A 684 -33.37 38.79 2.91
N VAL A 685 -34.44 38.12 3.31
CA VAL A 685 -35.79 38.70 3.33
C VAL A 685 -35.86 39.92 4.25
N ALA A 686 -35.34 39.81 5.47
CA ALA A 686 -35.30 40.92 6.43
C ALA A 686 -34.48 42.12 5.92
N THR A 687 -33.41 41.87 5.16
CA THR A 687 -32.59 42.92 4.54
C THR A 687 -33.37 43.62 3.42
N ILE A 688 -34.10 42.87 2.59
CA ILE A 688 -34.97 43.42 1.54
C ILE A 688 -36.07 44.28 2.15
N GLU A 689 -36.75 43.79 3.20
CA GLU A 689 -37.86 44.49 3.85
C GLU A 689 -37.45 45.84 4.48
N LYS A 690 -36.21 45.92 4.98
CA LYS A 690 -35.64 47.16 5.56
C LYS A 690 -35.22 48.18 4.50
N ALA A 691 -35.07 47.78 3.24
CA ALA A 691 -34.59 48.66 2.19
C ALA A 691 -35.69 49.59 1.65
N SER A 692 -35.36 50.86 1.40
CA SER A 692 -36.26 51.83 0.76
C SER A 692 -36.66 51.43 -0.67
N SER A 693 -35.87 50.57 -1.32
CA SER A 693 -36.10 50.00 -2.65
C SER A 693 -36.82 48.64 -2.66
N SER A 694 -37.35 48.16 -1.51
CA SER A 694 -37.90 46.81 -1.35
C SER A 694 -38.89 46.36 -2.44
N LYS A 695 -39.73 47.27 -2.94
CA LYS A 695 -40.71 46.99 -4.02
C LYS A 695 -40.09 46.56 -5.37
N ARG A 696 -38.79 46.81 -5.57
CA ARG A 696 -38.03 46.47 -6.80
C ARG A 696 -37.14 45.25 -6.65
N ILE A 697 -37.17 44.60 -5.48
CA ILE A 697 -36.42 43.38 -5.21
C ILE A 697 -37.43 42.27 -4.95
N ARG A 698 -37.37 41.18 -5.73
CA ARG A 698 -38.36 40.09 -5.67
C ARG A 698 -37.69 38.73 -5.51
N ILE A 699 -38.29 37.85 -4.71
CA ILE A 699 -37.95 36.43 -4.64
C ILE A 699 -39.18 35.67 -5.15
N THR A 700 -39.03 34.88 -6.22
CA THR A 700 -40.18 34.25 -6.90
C THR A 700 -40.73 33.04 -6.16
N GLY A 701 -39.90 32.36 -5.36
CA GLY A 701 -40.13 30.98 -4.96
C GLY A 701 -39.88 30.01 -6.11
N PHE A 702 -40.22 28.73 -5.92
CA PHE A 702 -40.15 27.73 -6.97
C PHE A 702 -41.10 28.08 -8.13
N VAL A 703 -40.61 28.00 -9.36
CA VAL A 703 -41.38 28.20 -10.60
C VAL A 703 -41.20 27.00 -11.51
N ASP A 704 -42.18 26.74 -12.38
CA ASP A 704 -42.06 25.71 -13.43
C ASP A 704 -41.02 26.07 -14.49
N GLU A 705 -40.64 25.10 -15.34
CA GLU A 705 -39.58 25.26 -16.36
C GLU A 705 -39.92 26.36 -17.38
N ASP A 706 -41.19 26.50 -17.75
CA ASP A 706 -41.61 27.53 -18.71
C ASP A 706 -41.46 28.93 -18.13
N ARG A 707 -41.97 29.17 -16.92
CA ARG A 707 -41.77 30.46 -16.23
C ARG A 707 -40.31 30.73 -15.93
N TYR A 708 -39.53 29.71 -15.55
CA TYR A 708 -38.10 29.84 -15.35
C TYR A 708 -37.41 30.38 -16.61
N MET A 709 -37.67 29.76 -17.77
CA MET A 709 -37.09 30.17 -19.04
C MET A 709 -37.60 31.54 -19.52
N ASP A 710 -38.83 31.93 -19.16
CA ASP A 710 -39.32 33.29 -19.40
C ASP A 710 -38.52 34.31 -18.58
N TYR A 711 -38.16 34.02 -17.33
CA TYR A 711 -37.30 34.91 -16.55
C TYR A 711 -35.89 35.00 -17.13
N VAL A 712 -35.33 33.88 -17.59
CA VAL A 712 -34.03 33.87 -18.30
C VAL A 712 -34.11 34.77 -19.54
N ALA A 713 -35.15 34.64 -20.37
CA ALA A 713 -35.32 35.46 -21.57
C ALA A 713 -35.60 36.94 -21.28
N ALA A 714 -36.28 37.25 -20.17
CA ALA A 714 -36.63 38.62 -19.80
C ALA A 714 -35.46 39.43 -19.23
N ALA A 715 -34.48 38.77 -18.60
CA ALA A 715 -33.34 39.40 -17.94
C ALA A 715 -32.44 40.23 -18.88
N ASP A 716 -31.91 41.35 -18.39
CA ASP A 716 -30.85 42.14 -19.04
C ASP A 716 -29.46 41.66 -18.64
N ILE A 717 -29.33 41.25 -17.37
CA ILE A 717 -28.11 40.69 -16.80
C ILE A 717 -28.52 39.49 -15.92
N ALA A 718 -27.80 38.39 -16.04
CA ALA A 718 -27.82 37.31 -15.08
C ALA A 718 -26.62 37.44 -14.12
N VAL A 719 -26.82 37.12 -12.84
CA VAL A 719 -25.74 37.04 -11.85
C VAL A 719 -25.74 35.66 -11.22
N GLN A 720 -24.60 34.97 -11.29
CA GLN A 720 -24.42 33.62 -10.74
C GLN A 720 -23.10 33.54 -9.97
N LEU A 721 -23.17 33.78 -8.66
CA LEU A 721 -22.01 33.78 -7.78
C LEU A 721 -21.87 32.44 -7.06
N ARG A 722 -20.63 32.09 -6.69
CA ARG A 722 -20.29 30.84 -6.02
C ARG A 722 -19.21 30.99 -4.97
N THR A 723 -19.28 30.14 -3.96
CA THR A 723 -18.18 29.85 -3.03
C THR A 723 -18.32 28.41 -2.55
N ALA A 724 -17.21 27.83 -2.07
CA ALA A 724 -17.13 26.44 -1.61
C ALA A 724 -17.77 25.44 -2.59
N SER A 725 -17.42 25.53 -3.87
CA SER A 725 -17.89 24.60 -4.90
C SER A 725 -17.50 23.17 -4.53
N ARG A 726 -18.42 22.26 -4.82
CA ARG A 726 -18.34 20.82 -4.57
C ARG A 726 -18.12 20.06 -5.87
N GLY A 727 -17.49 20.70 -6.87
CA GLY A 727 -17.32 20.12 -8.20
C GLY A 727 -18.59 20.15 -9.05
N GLU A 728 -19.64 20.86 -8.64
CA GLU A 728 -20.89 20.95 -9.39
C GLU A 728 -20.80 21.95 -10.55
N THR A 729 -21.65 21.75 -11.56
CA THR A 729 -21.78 22.66 -12.70
C THR A 729 -23.18 23.28 -12.73
N SER A 730 -23.25 24.61 -12.83
CA SER A 730 -24.52 25.34 -12.71
C SER A 730 -25.27 25.38 -14.05
N ALA A 731 -26.38 24.64 -14.17
CA ALA A 731 -27.24 24.69 -15.35
C ALA A 731 -27.69 26.12 -15.70
N ALA A 732 -27.98 26.95 -14.70
CA ALA A 732 -28.43 28.33 -14.87
C ALA A 732 -27.41 29.24 -15.56
N ILE A 733 -26.11 28.94 -15.46
CA ILE A 733 -25.08 29.65 -16.22
C ILE A 733 -25.25 29.32 -17.69
N PHE A 734 -25.31 28.03 -18.03
CA PHE A 734 -25.50 27.59 -19.41
C PHE A 734 -26.86 27.99 -19.99
N ASP A 735 -27.91 28.12 -19.17
CA ASP A 735 -29.21 28.69 -19.58
C ASP A 735 -29.08 30.16 -20.01
N ALA A 736 -28.40 30.98 -19.20
CA ALA A 736 -28.18 32.40 -19.50
C ALA A 736 -27.31 32.57 -20.76
N LEU A 737 -26.19 31.84 -20.86
CA LEU A 737 -25.32 31.87 -22.03
C LEU A 737 -26.06 31.39 -23.29
N ALA A 738 -26.86 30.32 -23.20
CA ALA A 738 -27.61 29.79 -24.33
C ALA A 738 -28.72 30.73 -24.82
N GLN A 739 -29.34 31.48 -23.91
CA GLN A 739 -30.35 32.52 -24.22
C GLN A 739 -29.73 33.82 -24.73
N GLY A 740 -28.42 34.00 -24.58
CA GLY A 740 -27.72 35.22 -24.93
C GLY A 740 -27.98 36.34 -23.92
N VAL A 741 -27.95 36.01 -22.62
CA VAL A 741 -28.04 36.98 -21.53
C VAL A 741 -26.62 37.26 -21.00
N PRO A 742 -26.17 38.52 -20.95
CA PRO A 742 -24.92 38.90 -20.30
C PRO A 742 -24.86 38.40 -18.86
N LEU A 743 -23.74 37.78 -18.49
CA LEU A 743 -23.58 37.10 -17.21
C LEU A 743 -22.47 37.76 -16.37
N ILE A 744 -22.72 37.95 -15.08
CA ILE A 744 -21.68 38.24 -14.07
C ILE A 744 -21.50 36.99 -13.20
N ALA A 745 -20.27 36.55 -13.01
CA ALA A 745 -19.92 35.44 -12.12
C ALA A 745 -18.50 35.60 -11.57
N ASN A 746 -18.18 35.01 -10.42
CA ASN A 746 -16.81 35.00 -9.88
C ASN A 746 -16.05 33.73 -10.29
N ALA A 747 -14.72 33.84 -10.40
CA ALA A 747 -13.79 32.81 -10.84
C ALA A 747 -13.66 31.65 -9.82
N HIS A 748 -14.74 30.91 -9.61
CA HIS A 748 -14.83 29.87 -8.58
C HIS A 748 -15.33 28.54 -9.16
N GLY A 749 -14.62 27.45 -8.82
CA GLY A 749 -14.96 26.10 -9.27
C GLY A 749 -15.06 25.99 -10.79
N SER A 750 -16.17 25.43 -11.30
CA SER A 750 -16.38 25.26 -12.75
C SER A 750 -16.52 26.57 -13.54
N ILE A 751 -16.71 27.71 -12.86
CA ILE A 751 -16.86 29.03 -13.52
C ILE A 751 -15.51 29.58 -14.00
N ASP A 752 -14.43 29.23 -13.30
CA ASP A 752 -13.08 29.68 -13.64
C ASP A 752 -12.65 29.20 -15.04
N GLU A 753 -13.13 28.02 -15.46
CA GLU A 753 -12.88 27.42 -16.77
C GLU A 753 -13.61 28.10 -17.94
N LEU A 754 -14.53 29.04 -17.68
CA LEU A 754 -15.24 29.77 -18.74
C LEU A 754 -14.33 30.82 -19.40
N PRO A 755 -14.50 31.16 -20.69
CA PRO A 755 -13.65 32.18 -21.33
C PRO A 755 -13.88 33.58 -20.75
N ASP A 756 -12.80 34.31 -20.47
CA ASP A 756 -12.87 35.67 -19.89
C ASP A 756 -13.58 36.68 -20.80
N ASP A 757 -13.67 36.41 -22.11
CA ASP A 757 -14.36 37.26 -23.07
C ASP A 757 -15.82 36.83 -23.34
N ALA A 758 -16.33 35.82 -22.63
CA ALA A 758 -17.70 35.32 -22.76
C ALA A 758 -18.65 35.81 -21.65
N LEU A 759 -18.12 36.30 -20.52
CA LEU A 759 -18.88 36.82 -19.38
C LEU A 759 -18.08 37.90 -18.64
N PHE A 760 -18.73 38.66 -17.77
CA PHE A 760 -18.02 39.53 -16.82
C PHE A 760 -17.57 38.68 -15.63
N LYS A 761 -16.32 38.20 -15.68
CA LYS A 761 -15.74 37.35 -14.63
C LYS A 761 -15.08 38.21 -13.55
N LEU A 762 -15.53 38.07 -12.31
CA LEU A 762 -14.88 38.65 -11.12
C LEU A 762 -13.79 37.69 -10.62
N ASP A 763 -12.81 38.22 -9.87
CA ASP A 763 -11.87 37.39 -9.11
C ASP A 763 -12.61 36.48 -8.11
N ASP A 764 -11.99 35.38 -7.68
CA ASP A 764 -12.62 34.45 -6.72
C ASP A 764 -12.98 35.16 -5.41
N GLU A 765 -12.02 35.91 -4.87
CA GLU A 765 -12.23 36.87 -3.80
C GLU A 765 -12.52 38.25 -4.38
N PHE A 766 -13.74 38.75 -4.19
CA PHE A 766 -14.18 40.06 -4.68
C PHE A 766 -14.91 40.85 -3.58
N SER A 767 -14.86 42.18 -3.65
CA SER A 767 -15.63 43.06 -2.77
C SER A 767 -17.03 43.35 -3.34
N GLU A 768 -17.97 43.82 -2.51
CA GLU A 768 -19.27 44.22 -3.05
C GLU A 768 -19.18 45.46 -3.95
N GLU A 769 -18.15 46.28 -3.81
CA GLU A 769 -17.85 47.39 -4.72
C GLU A 769 -17.47 46.87 -6.12
N ASP A 770 -16.69 45.79 -6.22
CA ASP A 770 -16.32 45.19 -7.51
C ASP A 770 -17.56 44.67 -8.23
N LEU A 771 -18.44 43.97 -7.50
CA LEU A 771 -19.71 43.48 -8.05
C LEU A 771 -20.66 44.63 -8.42
N ALA A 772 -20.71 45.69 -7.61
CA ALA A 772 -21.50 46.88 -7.93
C ALA A 772 -20.98 47.59 -9.20
N ALA A 773 -19.66 47.72 -9.35
CA ALA A 773 -19.03 48.28 -10.54
C ALA A 773 -19.30 47.42 -11.79
N ALA A 774 -19.33 46.09 -11.66
CA ALA A 774 -19.71 45.20 -12.76
C ALA A 774 -21.18 45.39 -13.18
N LEU A 775 -22.10 45.53 -12.23
CA LEU A 775 -23.51 45.83 -12.49
C LEU A 775 -23.67 47.17 -13.21
N ASP A 776 -23.00 48.22 -12.73
CA ASP A 776 -23.04 49.56 -13.32
C ASP A 776 -22.44 49.59 -14.73
N THR A 777 -21.31 48.90 -14.92
CA THR A 777 -20.64 48.78 -16.23
C THR A 777 -21.55 48.09 -17.23
N LEU A 778 -22.09 46.92 -16.88
CA LEU A 778 -22.99 46.18 -17.74
C LEU A 778 -24.32 46.91 -17.95
N ARG A 779 -24.77 47.80 -17.06
CA ARG A 779 -25.95 48.65 -17.29
C ARG A 779 -25.66 49.78 -18.29
N GLY A 780 -24.47 50.37 -18.22
CA GLY A 780 -24.04 51.51 -19.02
C GLY A 780 -23.55 51.16 -20.42
N ASP A 781 -23.02 49.96 -20.65
CA ASP A 781 -22.37 49.58 -21.92
C ASP A 781 -23.13 48.47 -22.66
N ASP A 782 -24.00 48.86 -23.59
CA ASP A 782 -24.72 47.92 -24.47
C ASP A 782 -23.77 47.18 -25.43
N SER A 783 -22.70 47.83 -25.89
CA SER A 783 -21.74 47.20 -26.79
C SER A 783 -21.00 46.06 -26.11
N LEU A 784 -20.63 46.23 -24.83
CA LEU A 784 -20.02 45.17 -24.02
C LEU A 784 -20.99 44.01 -23.80
N ARG A 785 -22.26 44.29 -23.47
CA ARG A 785 -23.30 43.24 -23.37
C ARG A 785 -23.40 42.44 -24.67
N GLN A 786 -23.49 43.10 -25.82
CA GLN A 786 -23.58 42.42 -27.13
C GLN A 786 -22.32 41.61 -27.47
N ARG A 787 -21.12 42.09 -27.07
CA ARG A 787 -19.87 41.33 -27.20
C ARG A 787 -19.92 40.03 -26.40
N PHE A 788 -20.32 40.08 -25.13
CA PHE A 788 -20.44 38.88 -24.29
C PHE A 788 -21.47 37.89 -24.87
N VAL A 789 -22.62 38.37 -25.35
CA VAL A 789 -23.63 37.52 -26.00
C VAL A 789 -23.07 36.83 -27.24
N THR A 790 -22.33 37.55 -28.07
CA THR A 790 -21.73 37.00 -29.29
C THR A 790 -20.67 35.94 -28.95
N ARG A 791 -19.74 36.27 -28.05
CA ARG A 791 -18.66 35.37 -27.63
C ARG A 791 -19.15 34.13 -26.92
N SER A 792 -20.07 34.27 -25.96
CA SER A 792 -20.67 33.12 -25.27
C SER A 792 -21.43 32.21 -26.23
N SER A 793 -22.17 32.75 -27.19
CA SER A 793 -22.89 31.96 -28.20
C SER A 793 -21.93 31.16 -29.09
N GLU A 794 -20.86 31.79 -29.59
CA GLU A 794 -19.82 31.11 -30.38
C GLU A 794 -19.13 30.00 -29.59
N TRP A 795 -18.75 30.29 -28.34
CA TRP A 795 -18.08 29.32 -27.49
C TRP A 795 -18.97 28.12 -27.15
N LEU A 796 -20.23 28.37 -26.81
CA LEU A 796 -21.22 27.33 -26.47
C LEU A 796 -21.51 26.44 -27.69
N GLN A 797 -21.62 27.00 -28.90
CA GLN A 797 -21.76 26.23 -30.14
C GLN A 797 -20.53 25.37 -30.45
N ARG A 798 -19.30 25.84 -30.16
CA ARG A 798 -18.08 25.07 -30.44
C ARG A 798 -17.82 23.95 -29.43
N HIS A 799 -18.08 24.19 -28.14
CA HIS A 799 -17.63 23.30 -27.08
C HIS A 799 -18.75 22.53 -26.38
N HIS A 800 -19.95 23.12 -26.27
CA HIS A 800 -21.06 22.61 -25.46
C HIS A 800 -22.28 22.17 -26.29
N HIS A 801 -22.23 22.34 -27.61
CA HIS A 801 -23.29 21.90 -28.49
C HIS A 801 -23.59 20.41 -28.28
N PRO A 802 -24.87 19.97 -28.21
CA PRO A 802 -25.22 18.61 -27.80
C PRO A 802 -24.50 17.51 -28.59
N VAL A 803 -24.36 17.68 -29.92
CA VAL A 803 -23.61 16.76 -30.78
C VAL A 803 -22.17 16.57 -30.31
N VAL A 804 -21.47 17.67 -30.02
CA VAL A 804 -20.06 17.64 -29.57
C VAL A 804 -19.97 16.99 -28.18
N ALA A 805 -20.88 17.35 -27.27
CA ALA A 805 -20.91 16.77 -25.94
C ALA A 805 -21.15 15.25 -25.99
N VAL A 806 -22.11 14.80 -26.78
CA VAL A 806 -22.48 13.38 -26.89
C VAL A 806 -21.38 12.52 -27.53
N GLU A 807 -20.62 13.05 -28.50
CA GLU A 807 -19.43 12.37 -29.01
C GLU A 807 -18.38 12.15 -27.91
N ARG A 808 -18.15 13.16 -27.05
CA ARG A 808 -17.24 13.04 -25.91
C ARG A 808 -17.74 12.05 -24.87
N TYR A 809 -19.05 12.03 -24.59
CA TYR A 809 -19.67 11.00 -23.75
C TYR A 809 -19.43 9.60 -24.32
N ARG A 810 -19.75 9.37 -25.60
CA ARG A 810 -19.55 8.09 -26.28
C ARG A 810 -18.09 7.65 -26.19
N ASP A 811 -17.15 8.51 -26.56
CA ASP A 811 -15.72 8.16 -26.58
C ASP A 811 -15.20 7.83 -25.18
N ALA A 812 -15.65 8.56 -24.17
CA ALA A 812 -15.31 8.28 -22.78
C ALA A 812 -15.94 6.96 -22.29
N ILE A 813 -17.23 6.73 -22.56
CA ILE A 813 -17.92 5.48 -22.18
C ILE A 813 -17.28 4.28 -22.87
N GLU A 814 -17.00 4.34 -24.17
CA GLU A 814 -16.37 3.25 -24.90
C GLU A 814 -14.92 3.04 -24.50
N GLN A 815 -14.17 4.09 -24.17
CA GLN A 815 -12.83 3.90 -23.62
C GLN A 815 -12.89 3.18 -22.28
N PHE A 816 -13.73 3.64 -21.35
CA PHE A 816 -13.88 3.03 -20.02
C PHE A 816 -14.51 1.64 -20.08
N SER A 817 -15.28 1.32 -21.12
CA SER A 817 -15.96 0.02 -21.24
C SER A 817 -15.20 -0.98 -22.11
N GLY A 818 -14.48 -0.52 -23.13
CA GLY A 818 -13.64 -1.33 -24.03
C GLY A 818 -12.28 -1.70 -23.46
N HIS A 819 -11.79 -0.95 -22.47
CA HIS A 819 -10.58 -1.23 -21.67
C HIS A 819 -10.89 -1.42 -20.18
N GLY A 820 -12.18 -1.48 -19.83
CA GLY A 820 -12.63 -1.44 -18.44
C GLY A 820 -12.32 -2.72 -17.71
N VAL A 821 -11.38 -2.64 -16.76
CA VAL A 821 -11.07 -3.64 -15.73
C VAL A 821 -12.29 -4.41 -15.21
N LYS A 822 -13.52 -3.84 -15.21
CA LYS A 822 -14.77 -4.54 -14.88
C LYS A 822 -15.15 -5.68 -15.82
N ALA A 823 -15.09 -5.53 -17.15
CA ALA A 823 -15.51 -6.60 -18.07
C ALA A 823 -14.58 -7.82 -17.93
N LEU A 824 -13.28 -7.54 -17.80
CA LEU A 824 -12.22 -8.53 -17.57
C LEU A 824 -12.42 -9.22 -16.21
N ASN A 825 -12.67 -8.43 -15.17
CA ASN A 825 -12.89 -8.93 -13.81
C ASN A 825 -14.19 -9.73 -13.66
N GLU A 826 -15.28 -9.26 -14.26
CA GLU A 826 -16.55 -9.98 -14.24
C GLU A 826 -16.48 -11.27 -15.05
N HIS A 827 -15.76 -11.28 -16.18
CA HIS A 827 -15.48 -12.50 -16.91
C HIS A 827 -14.70 -13.49 -16.05
N ALA A 828 -13.65 -13.02 -15.37
CA ALA A 828 -12.84 -13.83 -14.47
C ALA A 828 -13.66 -14.36 -13.27
N LEU A 829 -14.51 -13.54 -12.67
CA LEU A 829 -15.41 -13.94 -11.57
C LEU A 829 -16.52 -14.90 -12.03
N ALA A 830 -17.02 -14.77 -13.26
CA ALA A 830 -18.01 -15.68 -13.84
C ALA A 830 -17.42 -17.10 -14.06
N VAL A 831 -16.10 -17.22 -14.25
CA VAL A 831 -15.43 -18.53 -14.25
C VAL A 831 -15.62 -19.25 -12.91
N LEU A 832 -15.56 -18.53 -11.78
CA LEU A 832 -15.76 -19.13 -10.45
C LEU A 832 -17.16 -19.69 -10.28
N GLN A 833 -18.18 -18.94 -10.72
CA GLN A 833 -19.58 -19.39 -10.65
C GLN A 833 -19.83 -20.62 -11.54
N ARG A 834 -19.26 -20.65 -12.76
CA ARG A 834 -19.39 -21.80 -13.68
C ARG A 834 -18.71 -23.07 -13.18
N ASN A 835 -17.66 -22.93 -12.37
CA ASN A 835 -16.91 -24.06 -11.82
C ASN A 835 -17.40 -24.50 -10.43
N ALA A 836 -18.45 -23.87 -9.90
CA ALA A 836 -19.03 -24.23 -8.62
C ALA A 836 -20.04 -25.38 -8.78
N ASP A 837 -20.05 -26.30 -7.83
CA ASP A 837 -20.98 -27.43 -7.78
C ASP A 837 -22.39 -26.98 -7.31
N SER A 838 -22.53 -25.77 -6.75
CA SER A 838 -23.82 -25.18 -6.36
C SER A 838 -23.84 -23.64 -6.42
N PRO A 839 -25.03 -23.00 -6.54
CA PRO A 839 -25.13 -21.54 -6.55
C PRO A 839 -24.58 -20.85 -5.28
N LYS A 840 -24.78 -21.46 -4.09
CA LYS A 840 -24.25 -20.92 -2.82
C LYS A 840 -22.72 -20.95 -2.78
N GLN A 841 -22.12 -22.02 -3.30
CA GLN A 841 -20.66 -22.14 -3.43
C GLN A 841 -20.13 -21.13 -4.45
N GLY A 842 -20.80 -20.98 -5.59
CA GLY A 842 -20.45 -20.00 -6.61
C GLY A 842 -20.45 -18.56 -6.08
N GLU A 843 -21.44 -18.20 -5.28
CA GLU A 843 -21.51 -16.88 -4.64
C GLU A 843 -20.38 -16.67 -3.62
N ARG A 844 -20.07 -17.69 -2.81
CA ARG A 844 -18.93 -17.63 -1.87
C ARG A 844 -17.60 -17.47 -2.61
N MET A 845 -17.35 -18.25 -3.65
CA MET A 845 -16.13 -18.18 -4.46
C MET A 845 -16.02 -16.83 -5.16
N ARG A 846 -17.12 -16.32 -5.73
CA ARG A 846 -17.17 -14.99 -6.36
C ARG A 846 -16.81 -13.88 -5.36
N ARG A 847 -17.36 -13.93 -4.14
CA ARG A 847 -17.01 -12.98 -3.08
C ARG A 847 -15.52 -13.05 -2.73
N MET A 848 -14.99 -14.26 -2.51
CA MET A 848 -13.55 -14.45 -2.27
C MET A 848 -12.70 -13.92 -3.43
N GLY A 849 -13.09 -14.23 -4.67
CA GLY A 849 -12.44 -13.71 -5.87
C GLY A 849 -12.38 -12.19 -5.88
N TYR A 850 -13.52 -11.54 -5.62
CA TYR A 850 -13.60 -10.08 -5.52
C TYR A 850 -12.66 -9.53 -4.44
N ASP A 851 -12.65 -10.12 -3.24
CA ASP A 851 -11.80 -9.67 -2.14
C ASP A 851 -10.31 -9.77 -2.48
N TRP A 852 -9.87 -10.87 -3.12
CA TRP A 852 -8.48 -11.04 -3.55
C TRP A 852 -8.11 -10.17 -4.75
N MET A 853 -9.03 -9.94 -5.68
CA MET A 853 -8.83 -9.00 -6.78
C MET A 853 -8.68 -7.58 -6.25
N ALA A 854 -9.45 -7.19 -5.23
CA ALA A 854 -9.36 -5.89 -4.57
C ALA A 854 -8.00 -5.68 -3.88
N ARG A 855 -7.44 -6.71 -3.22
CA ARG A 855 -6.11 -6.67 -2.59
C ARG A 855 -4.98 -6.41 -3.61
N ASN A 856 -5.16 -6.90 -4.83
CA ASN A 856 -4.21 -6.71 -5.93
C ASN A 856 -4.37 -5.39 -6.68
N ARG A 857 -5.35 -4.56 -6.32
CA ARG A 857 -5.50 -3.22 -6.92
C ARG A 857 -4.62 -2.22 -6.20
N PRO A 858 -4.00 -1.27 -6.93
CA PRO A 858 -3.37 -0.13 -6.27
C PRO A 858 -4.41 0.65 -5.45
N ARG A 859 -4.03 1.12 -4.26
CA ARG A 859 -4.94 1.76 -3.31
C ARG A 859 -5.38 3.15 -3.81
N PRO A 860 -6.70 3.43 -3.85
CA PRO A 860 -7.20 4.74 -4.26
C PRO A 860 -7.08 5.82 -3.17
N ASP A 861 -6.76 5.45 -1.92
CA ASP A 861 -6.66 6.34 -0.76
C ASP A 861 -5.21 6.75 -0.46
N LYS A 862 -5.05 7.74 0.43
CA LYS A 862 -3.73 8.16 0.94
C LYS A 862 -2.99 6.97 1.57
N PRO A 863 -1.64 6.92 1.47
CA PRO A 863 -0.84 5.94 2.21
C PRO A 863 -1.16 5.97 3.70
N ARG A 864 -0.99 4.85 4.39
CA ARG A 864 -1.30 4.73 5.81
C ARG A 864 -0.05 4.82 6.67
N LEU A 865 -0.18 5.44 7.83
CA LEU A 865 0.77 5.33 8.93
C LEU A 865 0.16 4.41 9.98
N PHE A 866 0.60 3.16 9.97
CA PHE A 866 0.25 2.17 10.98
C PHE A 866 1.02 2.47 12.27
N VAL A 867 0.31 2.73 13.35
CA VAL A 867 0.92 3.04 14.66
C VAL A 867 0.68 1.88 15.60
N ASP A 868 1.75 1.21 16.00
CA ASP A 868 1.67 0.09 16.94
C ASP A 868 1.24 0.57 18.33
N VAL A 869 0.21 -0.06 18.88
CA VAL A 869 -0.30 0.14 20.25
C VAL A 869 -0.52 -1.19 20.97
N THR A 870 0.17 -2.25 20.54
CA THR A 870 -0.05 -3.62 21.03
C THR A 870 0.03 -3.72 22.55
N ALA A 871 1.14 -3.31 23.17
CA ALA A 871 1.32 -3.43 24.62
C ALA A 871 0.43 -2.44 25.38
N THR A 872 0.34 -1.20 24.91
CA THR A 872 -0.40 -0.10 25.53
C THR A 872 -1.92 -0.33 25.51
N SER A 873 -2.44 -0.99 24.47
CA SER A 873 -3.88 -1.30 24.36
C SER A 873 -4.31 -2.48 25.25
N SER A 874 -3.38 -3.37 25.59
CA SER A 874 -3.62 -4.53 26.45
C SER A 874 -3.23 -4.31 27.92
N SER A 875 -2.35 -3.35 28.21
CA SER A 875 -1.79 -3.07 29.54
C SER A 875 -2.64 -2.09 30.38
N LYS A 876 -2.60 -2.28 31.71
CA LYS A 876 -3.08 -1.33 32.74
C LYS A 876 -1.94 -0.83 33.65
N LEU A 877 -0.69 -1.02 33.23
CA LEU A 877 0.50 -0.75 34.04
C LEU A 877 0.80 0.74 34.16
N HIS A 878 0.35 1.56 33.21
CA HIS A 878 0.50 3.03 33.25
C HIS A 878 1.96 3.48 33.28
N THR A 879 2.79 2.85 32.45
CA THR A 879 4.22 3.11 32.38
C THR A 879 4.56 4.44 31.68
N GLY A 880 5.81 4.88 31.77
CA GLY A 880 6.32 6.03 31.02
C GLY A 880 6.20 5.84 29.50
N ILE A 881 6.42 4.62 29.01
CA ILE A 881 6.24 4.24 27.60
C ILE A 881 4.78 4.46 27.17
N GLU A 882 3.80 3.95 27.93
CA GLU A 882 2.37 4.15 27.62
C GLU A 882 1.98 5.63 27.51
N ARG A 883 2.60 6.50 28.32
CA ARG A 883 2.38 7.96 28.25
C ARG A 883 2.89 8.55 26.94
N VAL A 884 4.07 8.13 26.47
CA VAL A 884 4.61 8.54 25.17
C VAL A 884 3.72 8.05 24.03
N VAL A 885 3.34 6.76 24.03
CA VAL A 885 2.47 6.17 23.01
C VAL A 885 1.15 6.95 22.90
N ARG A 886 0.46 7.18 24.03
CA ARG A 886 -0.81 7.94 24.07
C ARG A 886 -0.64 9.39 23.64
N GLY A 887 0.41 10.06 24.10
CA GLY A 887 0.69 11.46 23.78
C GLY A 887 0.92 11.65 22.28
N VAL A 888 1.82 10.84 21.70
CA VAL A 888 2.12 10.89 20.26
C VAL A 888 0.90 10.53 19.42
N LEU A 889 0.23 9.42 19.76
CA LEU A 889 -0.93 8.95 19.02
C LEU A 889 -2.09 9.95 19.02
N THR A 890 -2.39 10.57 20.16
CA THR A 890 -3.48 11.56 20.27
C THR A 890 -3.22 12.77 19.36
N GLN A 891 -1.97 13.22 19.28
CA GLN A 891 -1.59 14.32 18.38
C GLN A 891 -1.62 13.90 16.91
N LEU A 892 -1.18 12.68 16.58
CA LEU A 892 -1.28 12.13 15.21
C LEU A 892 -2.73 12.07 14.75
N LEU A 893 -3.63 11.53 15.58
CA LEU A 893 -5.06 11.39 15.27
C LEU A 893 -5.79 12.74 15.18
N SER A 894 -5.29 13.77 15.87
CA SER A 894 -5.85 15.13 15.84
C SER A 894 -5.22 16.04 14.78
N ALA A 895 -4.16 15.60 14.10
CA ALA A 895 -3.47 16.39 13.09
C ALA A 895 -4.27 16.44 11.78
N ASN A 896 -4.33 17.63 11.17
CA ASN A 896 -4.94 17.84 9.86
C ASN A 896 -3.86 18.00 8.79
N GLY A 897 -4.16 17.64 7.54
CA GLY A 897 -3.27 17.88 6.41
C GLY A 897 -2.07 16.92 6.31
N LEU A 898 -2.06 15.82 7.06
CA LEU A 898 -1.03 14.80 6.91
C LEU A 898 -1.12 14.11 5.53
N SER A 899 0.04 13.73 5.01
CA SER A 899 0.18 12.90 3.81
C SER A 899 -0.32 11.47 4.02
N TRP A 900 -0.50 11.06 5.28
CA TRP A 900 -0.96 9.74 5.66
C TRP A 900 -2.32 9.73 6.34
N ARG A 901 -3.07 8.64 6.15
CA ARG A 901 -4.17 8.25 7.04
C ARG A 901 -3.58 7.49 8.24
N ILE A 902 -3.83 8.00 9.45
CA ILE A 902 -3.33 7.38 10.69
C ILE A 902 -4.20 6.17 11.06
N GLU A 903 -3.58 5.01 11.24
CA GLU A 903 -4.25 3.75 11.55
C GLU A 903 -3.58 3.06 12.76
N PRO A 904 -4.15 3.16 13.96
CA PRO A 904 -3.62 2.47 15.13
C PRO A 904 -3.86 0.96 15.00
N VAL A 905 -2.82 0.16 15.22
CA VAL A 905 -2.84 -1.30 15.06
C VAL A 905 -2.33 -2.01 16.29
N ARG A 906 -2.78 -3.24 16.49
CA ARG A 906 -2.28 -4.14 17.54
C ARG A 906 -2.04 -5.52 16.98
N LEU A 907 -1.01 -6.20 17.47
CA LEU A 907 -0.66 -7.57 17.09
C LEU A 907 -1.53 -8.57 17.86
N VAL A 908 -2.26 -9.41 17.13
CA VAL A 908 -3.15 -10.46 17.66
C VAL A 908 -2.99 -11.70 16.81
N ASP A 909 -2.66 -12.84 17.42
CA ASP A 909 -2.54 -14.14 16.74
C ASP A 909 -1.68 -14.07 15.46
N GLY A 910 -0.55 -13.35 15.53
CA GLY A 910 0.40 -13.18 14.42
C GLY A 910 -0.08 -12.26 13.29
N LYS A 911 -1.07 -11.39 13.56
CA LYS A 911 -1.62 -10.44 12.59
C LYS A 911 -1.80 -9.06 13.21
N PHE A 912 -1.55 -8.01 12.44
CA PHE A 912 -1.97 -6.67 12.84
C PHE A 912 -3.45 -6.47 12.56
N VAL A 913 -4.20 -6.08 13.59
CA VAL A 913 -5.62 -5.70 13.49
C VAL A 913 -5.81 -4.26 13.92
N GLN A 914 -6.83 -3.58 13.40
CA GLN A 914 -7.18 -2.22 13.81
C GLN A 914 -7.46 -2.18 15.32
N ALA A 915 -6.83 -1.27 16.04
CA ALA A 915 -7.04 -1.06 17.48
C ALA A 915 -8.30 -0.20 17.75
N LEU A 916 -9.42 -0.55 17.12
CA LEU A 916 -10.63 0.28 17.07
C LEU A 916 -11.22 0.56 18.47
N PRO A 917 -11.54 -0.46 19.31
CA PRO A 917 -12.12 -0.19 20.63
C PRO A 917 -11.23 0.68 21.52
N TYR A 918 -9.92 0.41 21.49
CA TYR A 918 -8.93 1.18 22.24
C TYR A 918 -8.86 2.63 21.78
N THR A 919 -8.80 2.87 20.48
CA THR A 919 -8.68 4.21 19.90
C THR A 919 -9.94 5.04 20.16
N GLN A 920 -11.12 4.43 20.07
CA GLN A 920 -12.38 5.11 20.39
C GLN A 920 -12.45 5.53 21.85
N HIS A 921 -11.97 4.67 22.77
CA HIS A 921 -11.88 5.01 24.18
C HIS A 921 -10.88 6.14 24.43
N LEU A 922 -9.70 6.09 23.80
CA LEU A 922 -8.67 7.13 23.92
C LEU A 922 -9.17 8.51 23.46
N LEU A 923 -9.98 8.55 22.41
CA LEU A 923 -10.51 9.78 21.83
C LEU A 923 -11.89 10.20 22.37
N GLU A 924 -12.44 9.47 23.34
CA GLU A 924 -13.80 9.67 23.88
C GLU A 924 -14.90 9.67 22.80
N LEU A 925 -14.69 8.91 21.72
CA LEU A 925 -15.65 8.78 20.61
C LEU A 925 -16.75 7.78 20.96
N SER A 926 -18.00 8.08 20.57
CA SER A 926 -19.08 7.07 20.64
C SER A 926 -18.71 5.83 19.79
N PRO A 927 -19.00 4.60 20.26
CA PRO A 927 -18.65 3.36 19.57
C PRO A 927 -19.24 3.28 18.15
N ILE A 928 -18.43 2.84 17.18
CA ILE A 928 -18.89 2.39 15.86
C ILE A 928 -18.87 0.86 15.88
N ALA A 929 -19.64 0.20 15.00
CA ALA A 929 -19.79 -1.25 15.07
C ALA A 929 -18.52 -1.99 14.57
N GLY A 930 -18.09 -3.02 15.31
CA GLY A 930 -16.97 -3.91 14.94
C GLY A 930 -15.88 -4.00 16.01
N GLU A 931 -15.03 -5.03 15.93
CA GLU A 931 -13.89 -5.23 16.86
C GLU A 931 -12.53 -4.83 16.25
N GLY A 932 -12.55 -4.24 15.04
CA GLY A 932 -11.38 -4.01 14.20
C GLY A 932 -11.12 -5.19 13.25
N SER A 933 -10.63 -4.88 12.04
CA SER A 933 -10.31 -5.89 11.03
C SER A 933 -8.80 -6.08 10.89
N GLU A 934 -8.37 -7.23 10.35
CA GLU A 934 -6.98 -7.43 9.93
C GLU A 934 -6.61 -6.35 8.91
N VAL A 935 -5.47 -5.68 9.13
CA VAL A 935 -5.00 -4.66 8.20
C VAL A 935 -4.10 -5.31 7.16
N HIS A 936 -4.25 -4.86 5.92
CA HIS A 936 -3.41 -5.29 4.81
C HIS A 936 -2.63 -4.07 4.31
N PRO A 937 -1.30 -4.10 4.35
CA PRO A 937 -0.49 -2.98 3.88
C PRO A 937 -0.40 -2.94 2.36
N HIS A 938 -0.04 -1.77 1.83
CA HIS A 938 0.33 -1.58 0.43
C HIS A 938 1.67 -0.84 0.33
N ALA A 939 2.26 -0.85 -0.86
CA ALA A 939 3.49 -0.12 -1.13
C ALA A 939 3.31 1.38 -0.80
N GLY A 940 4.27 1.93 -0.05
CA GLY A 940 4.24 3.32 0.41
C GLY A 940 3.58 3.54 1.77
N ASP A 941 2.92 2.53 2.34
CA ASP A 941 2.50 2.56 3.75
C ASP A 941 3.74 2.57 4.67
N VAL A 942 3.56 3.09 5.89
CA VAL A 942 4.60 3.16 6.92
C VAL A 942 4.11 2.46 8.17
N PHE A 943 4.95 1.62 8.78
CA PHE A 943 4.74 1.06 10.11
C PHE A 943 5.64 1.76 11.12
N LEU A 944 5.03 2.37 12.12
CA LEU A 944 5.67 2.95 13.29
C LEU A 944 5.46 2.02 14.48
N GLY A 945 6.48 1.21 14.78
CA GLY A 945 6.62 0.45 16.01
C GLY A 945 6.87 1.40 17.19
N LEU A 946 5.84 2.14 17.56
CA LEU A 946 5.86 3.12 18.66
C LEU A 946 5.84 2.42 20.02
N ASP A 947 5.21 1.25 20.11
CA ASP A 947 5.08 0.52 21.36
C ASP A 947 6.25 -0.44 21.60
N TRP A 948 6.45 -0.83 22.87
CA TRP A 948 7.49 -1.79 23.23
C TRP A 948 6.91 -3.21 23.29
N VAL A 949 7.06 -3.96 22.19
CA VAL A 949 6.48 -5.31 21.99
C VAL A 949 7.58 -6.38 21.98
N ALA A 950 8.37 -6.45 23.05
CA ALA A 950 9.55 -7.32 23.11
C ALA A 950 9.25 -8.82 23.29
N ASP A 951 8.09 -9.17 23.83
CA ASP A 951 7.66 -10.53 24.14
C ASP A 951 7.04 -11.27 22.94
N VAL A 952 6.30 -10.55 22.08
CA VAL A 952 5.54 -11.16 20.98
C VAL A 952 6.16 -10.90 19.61
N LEU A 953 6.75 -9.73 19.36
CA LEU A 953 7.21 -9.35 18.02
C LEU A 953 8.30 -10.28 17.46
N PRO A 954 9.35 -10.69 18.23
CA PRO A 954 10.38 -11.60 17.71
C PRO A 954 9.87 -12.99 17.32
N ALA A 955 8.70 -13.39 17.84
CA ALA A 955 8.06 -14.66 17.48
C ALA A 955 7.19 -14.56 16.20
N ASN A 956 7.02 -13.35 15.64
CA ASN A 956 6.11 -13.07 14.52
C ASN A 956 6.81 -12.36 13.36
N THR A 957 8.09 -12.66 13.12
CA THR A 957 8.92 -12.03 12.08
C THR A 957 8.41 -12.27 10.65
N ALA A 958 7.76 -13.40 10.39
CA ALA A 958 7.14 -13.68 9.08
C ALA A 958 6.08 -12.63 8.69
N LEU A 959 5.41 -12.00 9.66
CA LEU A 959 4.50 -10.88 9.41
C LEU A 959 5.27 -9.63 8.94
N LEU A 960 6.45 -9.39 9.50
CA LEU A 960 7.32 -8.27 9.10
C LEU A 960 7.89 -8.49 7.70
N ASP A 961 8.31 -9.71 7.37
CA ASP A 961 8.72 -10.09 6.02
C ASP A 961 7.63 -9.78 5.00
N ALA A 962 6.39 -10.23 5.25
CA ALA A 962 5.25 -9.98 4.38
C ALA A 962 5.00 -8.48 4.17
N TRP A 963 5.08 -7.68 5.24
CA TRP A 963 4.87 -6.23 5.16
C TRP A 963 6.00 -5.53 4.39
N ARG A 964 7.26 -5.92 4.58
CA ARG A 964 8.40 -5.40 3.80
C ARG A 964 8.29 -5.80 2.33
N ALA A 965 7.87 -7.04 2.04
CA ALA A 965 7.63 -7.53 0.69
C ALA A 965 6.53 -6.73 -0.02
N CYS A 966 5.51 -6.25 0.72
CA CYS A 966 4.49 -5.32 0.21
C CYS A 966 4.96 -3.87 0.06
N GLY A 967 6.13 -3.51 0.58
CA GLY A 967 6.75 -2.18 0.42
C GLY A 967 6.44 -1.22 1.56
N VAL A 968 6.16 -1.76 2.75
CA VAL A 968 6.01 -0.97 3.97
C VAL A 968 7.37 -0.51 4.47
N LYS A 969 7.50 0.79 4.72
CA LYS A 969 8.64 1.35 5.45
C LYS A 969 8.46 1.14 6.95
N MET A 970 9.44 0.59 7.65
CA MET A 970 9.35 0.27 9.08
C MET A 970 10.28 1.15 9.92
N LEU A 971 9.71 1.82 10.92
CA LEU A 971 10.43 2.58 11.93
C LEU A 971 10.06 2.06 13.31
N PHE A 972 11.05 1.87 14.19
CA PHE A 972 10.81 1.46 15.59
C PHE A 972 11.39 2.48 16.56
N VAL A 973 10.69 2.69 17.67
CA VAL A 973 11.13 3.57 18.74
C VAL A 973 11.85 2.77 19.82
N VAL A 974 13.08 3.19 20.15
CA VAL A 974 13.88 2.58 21.21
C VAL A 974 13.85 3.49 22.44
N TYR A 975 13.35 2.95 23.54
CA TYR A 975 13.17 3.70 24.78
C TYR A 975 14.41 3.69 25.66
N ASP A 976 15.04 2.53 25.82
CA ASP A 976 16.32 2.37 26.51
C ASP A 976 16.97 1.02 26.19
N LEU A 977 18.24 0.84 26.60
CA LEU A 977 18.98 -0.42 26.49
C LEU A 977 19.31 -1.01 27.87
N LEU A 978 18.67 -0.53 28.94
CA LEU A 978 19.02 -0.90 30.30
C LEU A 978 18.92 -2.41 30.58
N PRO A 979 17.91 -3.14 30.06
CA PRO A 979 17.87 -4.61 30.22
C PRO A 979 19.11 -5.37 29.75
N VAL A 980 19.80 -4.87 28.72
CA VAL A 980 20.99 -5.54 28.14
C VAL A 980 22.28 -4.96 28.68
N ARG A 981 22.28 -3.69 29.10
CA ARG A 981 23.47 -3.01 29.67
C ARG A 981 23.61 -3.24 31.17
N MET A 982 22.49 -3.43 31.87
CA MET A 982 22.43 -3.61 33.32
C MET A 982 21.56 -4.80 33.72
N PRO A 983 21.83 -6.02 33.22
CA PRO A 983 20.95 -7.18 33.39
C PRO A 983 20.65 -7.52 34.85
N HIS A 984 21.59 -7.24 35.77
CA HIS A 984 21.45 -7.49 37.21
C HIS A 984 20.37 -6.64 37.91
N HIS A 985 19.89 -5.57 37.26
CA HIS A 985 18.80 -4.71 37.77
C HIS A 985 17.41 -5.16 37.30
N PHE A 986 17.33 -6.23 36.50
CA PHE A 986 16.09 -6.76 35.93
C PHE A 986 15.95 -8.26 36.22
N PRO A 987 14.73 -8.80 36.21
CA PRO A 987 14.53 -10.25 36.24
C PRO A 987 15.28 -10.96 35.10
N ASP A 988 15.84 -12.14 35.36
CA ASP A 988 16.75 -12.88 34.46
C ASP A 988 16.24 -13.08 33.03
N PHE A 989 14.92 -13.13 32.83
CA PHE A 989 14.30 -13.34 31.52
C PHE A 989 14.19 -12.06 30.66
N ILE A 990 14.29 -10.87 31.26
CA ILE A 990 14.06 -9.59 30.56
C ILE A 990 15.25 -9.26 29.64
N SER A 991 16.48 -9.53 30.06
CA SER A 991 17.68 -9.28 29.26
C SER A 991 17.70 -10.06 27.92
N PRO A 992 17.53 -11.40 27.90
CA PRO A 992 17.49 -12.15 26.64
C PRO A 992 16.28 -11.78 25.77
N MET A 993 15.12 -11.47 26.38
CA MET A 993 13.94 -11.00 25.66
C MET A 993 14.21 -9.65 24.96
N HIS A 994 14.83 -8.70 25.67
CA HIS A 994 15.17 -7.40 25.11
C HIS A 994 16.24 -7.50 24.02
N ALA A 995 17.26 -8.33 24.21
CA ALA A 995 18.28 -8.59 23.19
C ALA A 995 17.66 -9.19 21.92
N SER A 996 16.74 -10.16 22.06
CA SER A 996 16.00 -10.75 20.93
C SER A 996 15.17 -9.69 20.18
N TRP A 997 14.51 -8.79 20.92
CA TRP A 997 13.78 -7.67 20.33
C TRP A 997 14.69 -6.67 19.59
N LEU A 998 15.83 -6.30 20.17
CA LEU A 998 16.81 -5.41 19.52
C LEU A 998 17.39 -6.03 18.23
N GLN A 999 17.64 -7.34 18.23
CA GLN A 999 18.06 -8.06 17.02
C GLN A 999 16.95 -8.09 15.96
N CYS A 1000 15.71 -8.35 16.38
CA CYS A 1000 14.54 -8.32 15.51
C CYS A 1000 14.35 -6.95 14.83
N ILE A 1001 14.24 -5.86 15.61
CA ILE A 1001 14.06 -4.53 15.01
C ILE A 1001 15.30 -4.10 14.22
N GLY A 1002 16.52 -4.52 14.61
CA GLY A 1002 17.75 -4.24 13.87
C GLY A 1002 17.78 -4.88 12.49
N HIS A 1003 17.19 -6.07 12.34
CA HIS A 1003 17.02 -6.76 11.07
C HIS A 1003 15.97 -6.10 10.17
N TYR A 1004 14.78 -5.79 10.72
CA TYR A 1004 13.61 -5.38 9.93
C TYR A 1004 13.42 -3.87 9.75
N ALA A 1005 14.05 -3.03 10.56
CA ALA A 1005 13.84 -1.58 10.51
C ALA A 1005 14.57 -0.95 9.32
N ASP A 1006 13.89 -0.02 8.65
CA ASP A 1006 14.53 0.96 7.78
C ASP A 1006 15.14 2.09 8.61
N ALA A 1007 14.55 2.38 9.79
CA ALA A 1007 15.14 3.30 10.76
C ALA A 1007 14.79 2.95 12.22
N LEU A 1008 15.72 3.21 13.12
CA LEU A 1008 15.50 3.17 14.57
C LEU A 1008 15.59 4.57 15.15
N VAL A 1009 14.64 4.92 16.01
CA VAL A 1009 14.55 6.26 16.60
C VAL A 1009 14.58 6.17 18.12
N GLY A 1010 15.62 6.72 18.74
CA GLY A 1010 15.73 6.81 20.19
C GLY A 1010 14.87 7.94 20.76
N ILE A 1011 14.40 7.78 22.01
CA ILE A 1011 13.76 8.88 22.76
C ILE A 1011 14.77 9.92 23.30
N SER A 1012 16.06 9.72 23.03
CA SER A 1012 17.15 10.64 23.31
C SER A 1012 18.32 10.31 22.39
N LYS A 1013 19.23 11.27 22.23
CA LYS A 1013 20.49 11.04 21.51
C LYS A 1013 21.35 10.02 22.26
N ALA A 1014 21.39 10.08 23.58
CA ALA A 1014 22.13 9.11 24.40
C ALA A 1014 21.65 7.66 24.17
N VAL A 1015 20.33 7.43 24.07
CA VAL A 1015 19.78 6.08 23.82
C VAL A 1015 20.18 5.55 22.45
N ILE A 1016 20.11 6.37 21.41
CA ILE A 1016 20.46 5.90 20.06
C ILE A 1016 21.98 5.73 19.87
N GLU A 1017 22.81 6.51 20.58
CA GLU A 1017 24.26 6.31 20.64
C GLU A 1017 24.61 5.00 21.39
N ASP A 1018 23.98 4.72 22.54
CA ASP A 1018 24.17 3.45 23.26
C ASP A 1018 23.70 2.24 22.44
N LEU A 1019 22.65 2.41 21.61
CA LEU A 1019 22.23 1.40 20.64
C LEU A 1019 23.28 1.13 19.57
N ARG A 1020 23.89 2.18 19.02
CA ARG A 1020 24.96 2.04 18.04
C ARG A 1020 26.13 1.24 18.64
N ASP A 1021 26.56 1.62 19.83
CA ASP A 1021 27.66 0.94 20.52
C ASP A 1021 27.31 -0.54 20.76
N TRP A 1022 26.06 -0.83 21.16
CA TRP A 1022 25.62 -2.21 21.34
C TRP A 1022 25.60 -3.01 20.04
N TYR A 1023 25.20 -2.41 18.90
CA TYR A 1023 25.24 -3.07 17.59
C TYR A 1023 26.64 -3.22 17.00
N ASP A 1024 27.59 -2.37 17.36
CA ASP A 1024 29.00 -2.60 17.00
C ASP A 1024 29.53 -3.88 17.65
N ASP A 1025 29.08 -4.20 18.86
CA ASP A 1025 29.39 -5.46 19.57
C ASP A 1025 28.48 -6.64 19.15
N HIS A 1026 27.21 -6.36 18.77
CA HIS A 1026 26.17 -7.34 18.49
C HIS A 1026 25.46 -7.02 17.16
N PRO A 1027 26.16 -7.11 16.01
CA PRO A 1027 25.63 -6.65 14.74
C PRO A 1027 24.36 -7.42 14.34
N PRO A 1028 23.26 -6.72 13.97
CA PRO A 1028 22.09 -7.38 13.43
C PRO A 1028 22.39 -8.00 12.06
N GLU A 1029 21.69 -9.08 11.73
CA GLU A 1029 21.81 -9.72 10.43
C GLU A 1029 21.16 -8.84 9.36
N ARG A 1030 21.96 -8.05 8.62
CA ARG A 1030 21.47 -7.22 7.51
C ARG A 1030 22.58 -6.88 6.53
N ARG A 1031 22.20 -6.53 5.29
CA ARG A 1031 23.12 -6.13 4.20
C ARG A 1031 23.15 -4.62 3.96
N THR A 1032 22.06 -3.91 4.26
CA THR A 1032 21.93 -2.47 4.01
C THR A 1032 22.24 -1.63 5.25
N PRO A 1033 22.65 -0.35 5.10
CA PRO A 1033 22.80 0.57 6.22
C PRO A 1033 21.49 0.75 7.01
N LEU A 1034 21.60 1.00 8.32
CA LEU A 1034 20.48 1.27 9.21
C LEU A 1034 20.46 2.74 9.62
N GLU A 1035 19.38 3.45 9.31
CA GLU A 1035 19.21 4.84 9.73
C GLU A 1035 18.95 4.93 11.24
N LEU A 1036 19.68 5.82 11.91
CA LEU A 1036 19.61 6.01 13.37
C LEU A 1036 19.26 7.47 13.68
N GLY A 1037 18.15 7.70 14.36
CA GLY A 1037 17.68 9.04 14.70
C GLY A 1037 17.22 9.16 16.14
N TYR A 1038 16.82 10.35 16.56
CA TYR A 1038 16.24 10.57 17.88
C TYR A 1038 15.19 11.68 17.91
N PHE A 1039 14.30 11.63 18.90
CA PHE A 1039 13.37 12.71 19.23
C PHE A 1039 13.20 12.82 20.74
N TYR A 1040 12.67 13.94 21.23
CA TYR A 1040 12.43 14.14 22.65
C TYR A 1040 10.94 13.99 23.00
N PRO A 1041 10.58 13.10 23.95
CA PRO A 1041 9.22 12.97 24.46
C PRO A 1041 8.64 14.27 25.01
N GLY A 1042 7.35 14.49 24.75
CA GLY A 1042 6.62 15.60 25.33
C GLY A 1042 6.38 15.41 26.83
N ASN A 1043 6.19 16.50 27.57
CA ASN A 1043 6.08 16.46 29.03
C ASN A 1043 4.85 17.19 29.61
N ASP A 1044 3.91 17.63 28.77
CA ASP A 1044 2.70 18.33 29.22
C ASP A 1044 1.69 17.36 29.89
N PRO A 1045 1.39 17.50 31.21
CA PRO A 1045 0.53 16.55 31.94
C PRO A 1045 -0.96 16.70 31.62
N ALA A 1046 -1.40 17.93 31.30
CA ALA A 1046 -2.81 18.29 31.13
C ALA A 1046 -3.51 17.65 29.91
N ALA A 1047 -2.79 16.87 29.09
CA ALA A 1047 -3.26 16.36 27.82
C ALA A 1047 -3.71 14.88 27.83
N THR A 1048 -3.57 14.14 28.95
CA THR A 1048 -3.63 12.67 28.91
C THR A 1048 -4.57 11.95 29.88
N ARG A 1049 -5.20 12.60 30.88
CA ARG A 1049 -6.11 11.94 31.85
C ARG A 1049 -7.21 12.83 32.45
N PRO A 1050 -8.35 12.24 32.86
CA PRO A 1050 -9.33 12.91 33.74
C PRO A 1050 -8.83 12.97 35.19
N THR A 1051 -9.15 14.07 35.88
CA THR A 1051 -8.64 14.40 37.21
C THR A 1051 -9.14 13.45 38.30
N LEU A 1052 -8.25 12.83 39.08
CA LEU A 1052 -8.64 12.00 40.24
C LEU A 1052 -8.87 12.84 41.51
N GLY A 1053 -8.61 14.15 41.44
CA GLY A 1053 -8.71 15.07 42.57
C GLY A 1053 -7.57 14.92 43.57
N LEU A 1054 -7.56 15.79 44.58
CA LEU A 1054 -6.58 15.72 45.67
C LEU A 1054 -7.06 14.78 46.79
N PRO A 1055 -6.19 13.94 47.37
CA PRO A 1055 -6.52 13.17 48.58
C PRO A 1055 -7.01 14.09 49.72
N LYS A 1056 -7.92 13.59 50.58
CA LYS A 1056 -8.48 14.36 51.72
C LYS A 1056 -7.41 14.96 52.65
N GLU A 1057 -6.25 14.33 52.74
CA GLU A 1057 -5.14 14.73 53.61
C GLU A 1057 -4.05 15.56 52.88
N ALA A 1058 -4.17 15.75 51.56
CA ALA A 1058 -3.15 16.42 50.74
C ALA A 1058 -2.85 17.84 51.25
N SER A 1059 -3.85 18.62 51.63
CA SER A 1059 -3.67 19.99 52.14
C SER A 1059 -2.83 20.06 53.41
N ARG A 1060 -2.92 19.06 54.30
CA ARG A 1060 -2.13 19.01 55.54
C ARG A 1060 -0.67 18.63 55.23
N LEU A 1061 -0.47 17.67 54.33
CA LEU A 1061 0.86 17.25 53.91
C LEU A 1061 1.58 18.34 53.12
N LEU A 1062 0.92 19.00 52.16
CA LEU A 1062 1.48 20.10 51.38
C LEU A 1062 1.92 21.29 52.26
N ARG A 1063 1.14 21.66 53.29
CA ARG A 1063 1.56 22.67 54.29
C ARG A 1063 2.83 22.24 55.01
N ARG A 1064 2.90 20.99 55.48
CA ARG A 1064 4.10 20.46 56.14
C ARG A 1064 5.33 20.49 55.22
N LEU A 1065 5.15 20.19 53.94
CA LEU A 1065 6.22 20.24 52.94
C LEU A 1065 6.65 21.67 52.58
N THR A 1066 5.79 22.66 52.86
CA THR A 1066 6.11 24.08 52.70
C THR A 1066 6.88 24.62 53.92
N ASP A 1067 6.51 24.20 55.13
CA ASP A 1067 7.12 24.66 56.39
C ASP A 1067 8.56 24.15 56.59
N THR A 1068 8.87 22.96 56.05
CA THR A 1068 10.20 22.35 56.11
C THR A 1068 10.66 21.99 54.70
N PRO A 1069 11.89 22.39 54.26
CA PRO A 1069 12.39 22.10 52.92
C PRO A 1069 12.23 20.63 52.54
N SER A 1070 11.67 20.36 51.36
CA SER A 1070 11.36 19.01 50.91
C SER A 1070 12.05 18.66 49.60
N PHE A 1071 12.65 17.48 49.52
CA PHE A 1071 13.29 16.97 48.31
C PHE A 1071 12.42 15.87 47.72
N LEU A 1072 12.12 15.99 46.43
CA LEU A 1072 11.18 15.12 45.74
C LEU A 1072 11.92 14.10 44.89
N MET A 1073 11.53 12.83 44.97
CA MET A 1073 12.02 11.75 44.11
C MET A 1073 10.81 11.07 43.47
N ILE A 1074 10.82 10.92 42.15
CA ILE A 1074 9.67 10.40 41.39
C ILE A 1074 10.10 9.22 40.55
N GLY A 1075 9.40 8.09 40.71
CA GLY A 1075 9.60 6.87 39.94
C GLY A 1075 9.23 5.63 40.73
N THR A 1076 8.98 4.53 40.03
CA THR A 1076 8.79 3.21 40.65
C THR A 1076 10.02 2.85 41.50
N VAL A 1077 9.80 2.32 42.71
CA VAL A 1077 10.88 1.90 43.60
C VAL A 1077 11.46 0.58 43.10
N GLU A 1078 12.61 0.65 42.42
CA GLU A 1078 13.33 -0.48 41.83
C GLU A 1078 14.86 -0.27 41.94
N PRO A 1079 15.69 -1.33 41.85
CA PRO A 1079 17.13 -1.29 42.17
C PRO A 1079 17.90 -0.16 41.47
N ARG A 1080 17.72 -0.01 40.15
CA ARG A 1080 18.44 0.98 39.34
C ARG A 1080 18.06 2.44 39.61
N LYS A 1081 16.95 2.72 40.29
CA LYS A 1081 16.45 4.10 40.46
C LYS A 1081 17.17 4.87 41.56
N GLY A 1082 18.05 4.21 42.32
CA GLY A 1082 18.89 4.86 43.33
C GLY A 1082 18.17 5.22 44.63
N HIS A 1083 16.95 4.71 44.87
CA HIS A 1083 16.18 5.00 46.09
C HIS A 1083 16.92 4.56 47.36
N ALA A 1084 17.60 3.41 47.33
CA ALA A 1084 18.43 2.94 48.45
C ALA A 1084 19.60 3.90 48.73
N PHE A 1085 20.31 4.32 47.68
CA PHE A 1085 21.43 5.26 47.77
C PHE A 1085 20.99 6.62 48.32
N VAL A 1086 19.87 7.16 47.83
CA VAL A 1086 19.31 8.43 48.34
C VAL A 1086 18.89 8.30 49.80
N LEU A 1087 18.28 7.18 50.18
CA LEU A 1087 17.92 6.94 51.58
C LEU A 1087 19.16 6.89 52.48
N ASP A 1088 20.24 6.22 52.05
CA ASP A 1088 21.51 6.19 52.79
C ASP A 1088 22.10 7.60 52.96
N ALA A 1089 22.08 8.42 51.90
CA ALA A 1089 22.53 9.81 51.96
C ALA A 1089 21.67 10.66 52.91
N PHE A 1090 20.34 10.50 52.89
CA PHE A 1090 19.44 11.22 53.80
C PHE A 1090 19.60 10.76 55.25
N GLU A 1091 19.86 9.48 55.52
CA GLU A 1091 20.15 8.99 56.87
C GLU A 1091 21.43 9.62 57.43
N ARG A 1092 22.48 9.77 56.61
CA ARG A 1092 23.71 10.51 56.97
C ARG A 1092 23.43 11.99 57.19
N PHE A 1093 22.70 12.62 56.27
CA PHE A 1093 22.33 14.03 56.35
C PHE A 1093 21.53 14.34 57.63
N TRP A 1094 20.55 13.50 57.96
CA TRP A 1094 19.78 13.60 59.20
C TRP A 1094 20.61 13.36 60.46
N ALA A 1095 21.57 12.43 60.42
CA ALA A 1095 22.49 12.18 61.53
C ALA A 1095 23.43 13.37 61.78
N SER A 1096 23.79 14.13 60.73
CA SER A 1096 24.57 15.37 60.83
C SER A 1096 23.77 16.60 61.30
N GLY A 1097 22.47 16.44 61.61
CA GLY A 1097 21.59 17.51 62.07
C GLY A 1097 20.81 18.23 60.96
N GLY A 1098 20.84 17.71 59.73
CA GLY A 1098 20.11 18.28 58.59
C GLY A 1098 18.58 18.27 58.76
N LEU A 1099 17.93 19.39 58.43
CA LEU A 1099 16.48 19.59 58.57
C LEU A 1099 15.79 19.68 57.19
N ALA A 1100 15.54 18.53 56.57
CA ALA A 1100 14.78 18.43 55.33
C ALA A 1100 13.93 17.14 55.26
N ASN A 1101 12.83 17.20 54.51
CA ASN A 1101 11.98 16.04 54.19
C ASN A 1101 12.48 15.35 52.91
N LEU A 1102 12.40 14.02 52.86
CA LEU A 1102 12.51 13.22 51.63
C LEU A 1102 11.13 12.71 51.24
N VAL A 1103 10.65 13.09 50.05
CA VAL A 1103 9.37 12.68 49.48
C VAL A 1103 9.63 11.77 48.29
N ILE A 1104 9.28 10.50 48.41
CA ILE A 1104 9.33 9.52 47.33
C ILE A 1104 7.92 9.33 46.78
N VAL A 1105 7.73 9.47 45.48
CA VAL A 1105 6.46 9.27 44.79
C VAL A 1105 6.61 8.19 43.74
N GLY A 1106 5.93 7.06 43.95
CA GLY A 1106 5.93 5.94 43.02
C GLY A 1106 5.67 4.61 43.69
N ARG A 1107 5.18 3.66 42.91
CA ARG A 1107 4.76 2.33 43.39
C ARG A 1107 5.97 1.48 43.77
N HIS A 1108 5.75 0.48 44.62
CA HIS A 1108 6.70 -0.60 44.85
C HIS A 1108 6.94 -1.39 43.55
N GLY A 1109 8.21 -1.58 43.17
CA GLY A 1109 8.63 -2.21 41.91
C GLY A 1109 9.28 -3.58 42.08
N TRP A 1110 9.78 -4.15 40.98
CA TRP A 1110 10.42 -5.46 41.01
C TRP A 1110 11.75 -5.45 41.80
N MET A 1111 12.13 -6.62 42.32
CA MET A 1111 13.41 -6.83 43.02
C MET A 1111 13.69 -5.82 44.15
N SER A 1112 12.63 -5.26 44.75
CA SER A 1112 12.72 -4.16 45.71
C SER A 1112 12.06 -4.47 47.04
N ASP A 1113 11.72 -5.73 47.34
CA ASP A 1113 11.01 -6.12 48.58
C ASP A 1113 11.74 -5.62 49.84
N ALA A 1114 13.03 -5.92 49.96
CA ALA A 1114 13.84 -5.48 51.10
C ALA A 1114 13.91 -3.95 51.24
N LEU A 1115 13.99 -3.23 50.11
CA LEU A 1115 14.00 -1.76 50.10
C LEU A 1115 12.63 -1.19 50.45
N GLY A 1116 11.55 -1.77 49.93
CA GLY A 1116 10.18 -1.37 50.23
C GLY A 1116 9.85 -1.56 51.72
N GLU A 1117 10.27 -2.68 52.31
CA GLU A 1117 10.16 -2.90 53.76
C GLU A 1117 10.95 -1.86 54.55
N ARG A 1118 12.20 -1.58 54.16
CA ARG A 1118 13.04 -0.54 54.77
C ARG A 1118 12.37 0.85 54.70
N LEU A 1119 11.84 1.23 53.54
CA LEU A 1119 11.15 2.50 53.35
C LEU A 1119 9.91 2.62 54.24
N ARG A 1120 9.08 1.57 54.34
CA ARG A 1120 7.90 1.57 55.23
C ARG A 1120 8.29 1.66 56.69
N ALA A 1121 9.26 0.87 57.13
CA ALA A 1121 9.75 0.89 58.51
C ALA A 1121 10.32 2.26 58.88
N ARG A 1122 11.07 2.89 57.97
CA ARG A 1122 11.63 4.23 58.18
C ARG A 1122 10.56 5.32 58.17
N ALA A 1123 9.62 5.31 57.22
CA ALA A 1123 8.53 6.29 57.16
C ALA A 1123 7.59 6.21 58.39
N ALA A 1124 7.46 5.03 59.02
CA ALA A 1124 6.71 4.86 60.26
C ALA A 1124 7.45 5.39 61.51
N SER A 1125 8.78 5.38 61.50
CA SER A 1125 9.62 5.77 62.65
C SER A 1125 10.17 7.20 62.57
N ASP A 1126 10.24 7.78 61.38
CA ASP A 1126 10.74 9.13 61.12
C ASP A 1126 9.82 9.89 60.16
N ALA A 1127 9.11 10.89 60.69
CA ALA A 1127 8.13 11.67 59.92
C ALA A 1127 8.73 12.51 58.78
N ARG A 1128 10.07 12.60 58.69
CA ARG A 1128 10.81 13.27 57.61
C ARG A 1128 10.87 12.45 56.31
N LEU A 1129 10.66 11.13 56.36
CA LEU A 1129 10.53 10.29 55.17
C LEU A 1129 9.06 10.09 54.80
N ILE A 1130 8.72 10.36 53.55
CA ILE A 1130 7.35 10.31 53.05
C ILE A 1130 7.34 9.49 51.78
N TRP A 1131 6.64 8.36 51.78
CA TRP A 1131 6.47 7.54 50.59
C TRP A 1131 5.01 7.56 50.15
N ILE A 1132 4.76 8.10 48.97
CA ILE A 1132 3.45 8.19 48.32
C ILE A 1132 3.44 7.17 47.18
N GLU A 1133 2.84 6.00 47.42
CA GLU A 1133 2.84 4.92 46.42
C GLU A 1133 2.02 5.27 45.16
N GLN A 1134 1.01 6.13 45.28
CA GLN A 1134 0.18 6.59 44.15
C GLN A 1134 -0.17 8.07 44.31
N ALA A 1135 0.17 8.87 43.30
CA ALA A 1135 -0.24 10.27 43.18
C ALA A 1135 -0.97 10.47 41.86
N SER A 1136 -2.05 11.28 41.88
CA SER A 1136 -2.67 11.79 40.66
C SER A 1136 -1.77 12.87 40.02
N ASP A 1137 -1.96 13.16 38.74
CA ASP A 1137 -1.19 14.21 38.05
C ASP A 1137 -1.41 15.58 38.74
N GLU A 1138 -2.63 15.86 39.24
CA GLU A 1138 -2.91 17.07 40.01
C GLU A 1138 -2.16 17.10 41.34
N TYR A 1139 -2.04 15.95 42.02
CA TYR A 1139 -1.32 15.90 43.28
C TYR A 1139 0.19 16.00 43.06
N LEU A 1140 0.70 15.36 41.99
CA LEU A 1140 2.09 15.47 41.58
C LEU A 1140 2.45 16.92 41.21
N GLU A 1141 1.54 17.65 40.55
CA GLU A 1141 1.69 19.08 40.25
C GLU A 1141 1.89 19.91 41.53
N GLN A 1142 1.07 19.66 42.56
CA GLN A 1142 1.20 20.35 43.85
C GLN A 1142 2.51 19.97 44.56
N LEU A 1143 2.94 18.70 44.47
CA LEU A 1143 4.19 18.24 45.06
C LEU A 1143 5.41 18.87 44.40
N TYR A 1144 5.42 19.02 43.07
CA TYR A 1144 6.46 19.79 42.37
C TYR A 1144 6.49 21.25 42.85
N GLY A 1145 5.34 21.86 43.10
CA GLY A 1145 5.23 23.27 43.50
C GLY A 1145 5.71 23.58 44.93
N VAL A 1146 5.70 22.60 45.84
CA VAL A 1146 6.17 22.77 47.23
C VAL A 1146 7.57 22.19 47.48
N ALA A 1147 8.13 21.48 46.52
CA ALA A 1147 9.47 20.89 46.64
C ALA A 1147 10.55 21.97 46.54
N ARG A 1148 11.64 21.76 47.28
CA ARG A 1148 12.87 22.56 47.22
C ARG A 1148 13.74 22.19 46.01
N ALA A 1149 13.83 20.89 45.72
CA ALA A 1149 14.50 20.35 44.54
C ALA A 1149 13.98 18.94 44.23
N LEU A 1150 14.11 18.53 42.97
CA LEU A 1150 13.94 17.15 42.54
C LEU A 1150 15.28 16.40 42.67
N ILE A 1151 15.27 15.15 43.14
CA ILE A 1151 16.41 14.23 43.12
C ILE A 1151 16.17 13.15 42.06
N ALA A 1152 17.05 13.09 41.06
CA ALA A 1152 17.07 12.09 40.00
C ALA A 1152 18.33 11.22 40.15
N ALA A 1153 18.23 10.14 40.93
CA ALA A 1153 19.39 9.32 41.33
C ALA A 1153 19.56 8.02 40.53
N SER A 1154 18.91 7.89 39.37
CA SER A 1154 18.93 6.66 38.58
C SER A 1154 20.33 6.35 38.06
N GLU A 1155 20.74 5.08 38.14
CA GLU A 1155 22.04 4.61 37.63
C GLU A 1155 22.07 4.55 36.10
N GLY A 1156 20.90 4.38 35.48
CA GLY A 1156 20.68 4.47 34.05
C GLY A 1156 19.21 4.83 33.77
N GLU A 1157 18.98 5.58 32.70
CA GLU A 1157 17.66 6.05 32.30
C GLU A 1157 17.57 6.23 30.76
N GLY A 1158 16.38 6.05 30.18
CA GLY A 1158 16.17 6.30 28.75
C GLY A 1158 16.00 7.77 28.39
N PHE A 1159 15.23 8.51 29.20
CA PHE A 1159 14.99 9.96 28.99
C PHE A 1159 14.89 10.76 30.29
N GLY A 1160 14.20 10.24 31.32
CA GLY A 1160 14.08 10.93 32.61
C GLY A 1160 13.00 12.01 32.64
N LEU A 1161 11.76 11.67 32.25
CA LEU A 1161 10.61 12.58 32.26
C LEU A 1161 10.47 13.47 33.52
N PRO A 1162 10.64 12.97 34.75
CA PRO A 1162 10.54 13.81 35.95
C PRO A 1162 11.55 14.97 35.96
N LEU A 1163 12.74 14.77 35.40
CA LEU A 1163 13.78 15.80 35.33
C LEU A 1163 13.35 16.96 34.43
N VAL A 1164 12.79 16.64 33.26
CA VAL A 1164 12.26 17.63 32.31
C VAL A 1164 11.02 18.32 32.86
N GLU A 1165 10.17 17.59 33.60
CA GLU A 1165 9.02 18.15 34.31
C GLU A 1165 9.45 19.15 35.40
N ALA A 1166 10.47 18.86 36.19
CA ALA A 1166 11.03 19.79 37.17
C ALA A 1166 11.63 21.04 36.48
N ALA A 1167 12.40 20.84 35.41
CA ALA A 1167 12.98 21.92 34.62
C ALA A 1167 11.94 22.89 34.07
N ARG A 1168 10.81 22.38 33.55
CA ARG A 1168 9.67 23.19 33.07
C ARG A 1168 9.07 24.10 34.15
N ARG A 1169 9.26 23.75 35.42
CA ARG A 1169 8.72 24.50 36.58
C ARG A 1169 9.76 25.41 37.23
N GLY A 1170 10.98 25.46 36.69
CA GLY A 1170 12.10 26.13 37.33
C GLY A 1170 12.53 25.48 38.66
N LEU A 1171 12.09 24.25 38.94
CA LEU A 1171 12.47 23.50 40.14
C LEU A 1171 13.92 23.02 39.98
N PRO A 1172 14.84 23.36 40.90
CA PRO A 1172 16.20 22.84 40.85
C PRO A 1172 16.24 21.32 40.83
N VAL A 1173 17.14 20.74 40.04
CA VAL A 1173 17.32 19.29 39.97
C VAL A 1173 18.69 18.91 40.50
N ILE A 1174 18.74 17.88 41.34
CA ILE A 1174 19.95 17.18 41.76
C ILE A 1174 19.94 15.84 41.04
N ALA A 1175 20.87 15.62 40.12
CA ALA A 1175 20.88 14.45 39.26
C ALA A 1175 22.18 13.64 39.44
N ARG A 1176 22.13 12.32 39.26
CA ARG A 1176 23.35 11.52 39.09
C ARG A 1176 24.03 11.93 37.78
N ASP A 1177 25.36 11.91 37.75
CA ASP A 1177 26.12 12.28 36.54
C ASP A 1177 26.09 11.19 35.45
N ILE A 1178 25.01 11.15 34.65
CA ILE A 1178 24.85 10.23 33.52
C ILE A 1178 24.55 10.98 32.20
N PRO A 1179 24.92 10.43 31.01
CA PRO A 1179 24.81 11.13 29.72
C PRO A 1179 23.42 11.71 29.43
N VAL A 1180 22.36 10.91 29.58
CA VAL A 1180 20.98 11.36 29.29
C VAL A 1180 20.52 12.51 30.19
N PHE A 1181 20.96 12.55 31.46
CA PHE A 1181 20.62 13.66 32.35
C PHE A 1181 21.39 14.93 32.02
N ARG A 1182 22.56 14.84 31.37
CA ARG A 1182 23.24 16.01 30.79
C ARG A 1182 22.53 16.52 29.54
N GLU A 1183 22.02 15.59 28.74
CA GLU A 1183 21.28 15.90 27.53
C GLU A 1183 19.98 16.65 27.80
N VAL A 1184 19.19 16.21 28.80
CA VAL A 1184 17.81 16.70 28.99
C VAL A 1184 17.65 17.78 30.07
N SER A 1185 18.71 18.13 30.80
CA SER A 1185 18.63 19.08 31.92
C SER A 1185 18.81 20.54 31.56
N ASP A 1186 19.28 20.86 30.35
CA ASP A 1186 19.50 22.24 29.87
C ASP A 1186 20.37 23.10 30.83
N GLY A 1187 21.26 22.46 31.60
CA GLY A 1187 22.10 23.12 32.61
C GLY A 1187 21.39 23.47 33.93
N LEU A 1188 20.14 23.03 34.11
CA LEU A 1188 19.36 23.25 35.33
C LEU A 1188 19.69 22.26 36.46
N ALA A 1189 20.36 21.15 36.15
CA ALA A 1189 20.71 20.11 37.10
C ALA A 1189 22.10 20.30 37.74
N TYR A 1190 22.21 19.91 39.01
CA TYR A 1190 23.46 19.77 39.76
C TYR A 1190 23.80 18.29 39.86
N TYR A 1191 25.04 17.94 39.55
CA TYR A 1191 25.45 16.54 39.42
C TYR A 1191 26.20 16.05 40.65
N PHE A 1192 25.83 14.88 41.17
CA PHE A 1192 26.56 14.16 42.21
C PHE A 1192 27.19 12.87 41.67
N ASP A 1193 28.26 12.42 42.32
CA ASP A 1193 28.88 11.13 42.04
C ASP A 1193 28.01 9.99 42.60
N GLY A 1194 27.55 9.10 41.71
CA GLY A 1194 26.71 7.96 42.05
C GLY A 1194 27.37 6.91 42.96
N HIS A 1195 28.69 6.98 43.16
CA HIS A 1195 29.44 6.08 44.03
C HIS A 1195 29.78 6.69 45.39
N ASP A 1196 29.49 7.97 45.61
CA ASP A 1196 29.79 8.68 46.84
C ASP A 1196 28.55 9.36 47.42
N ALA A 1197 28.01 8.78 48.49
CA ALA A 1197 26.85 9.35 49.18
C ALA A 1197 27.17 10.71 49.82
N ASP A 1198 28.44 10.99 50.15
CA ASP A 1198 28.83 12.26 50.76
C ASP A 1198 28.77 13.40 49.72
N SER A 1199 29.07 13.11 48.45
CA SER A 1199 28.82 14.04 47.33
C SER A 1199 27.35 14.50 47.24
N LEU A 1200 26.39 13.59 47.45
CA LEU A 1200 24.97 13.96 47.49
C LEU A 1200 24.64 14.78 48.75
N VAL A 1201 25.17 14.38 49.91
CA VAL A 1201 24.99 15.12 51.19
C VAL A 1201 25.49 16.57 51.07
N ASP A 1202 26.65 16.79 50.45
CA ASP A 1202 27.22 18.11 50.21
C ASP A 1202 26.31 18.98 49.34
N ILE A 1203 25.78 18.42 48.23
CA ILE A 1203 24.85 19.15 47.36
C ILE A 1203 23.53 19.47 48.09
N LEU A 1204 23.00 18.55 48.91
CA LEU A 1204 21.82 18.83 49.73
C LEU A 1204 22.07 20.02 50.67
N GLY A 1205 23.24 20.09 51.31
CA GLY A 1205 23.65 21.21 52.15
C GLY A 1205 23.74 22.54 51.39
N VAL A 1206 24.32 22.52 50.18
CA VAL A 1206 24.42 23.70 49.30
C VAL A 1206 23.04 24.20 48.87
N VAL A 1207 22.13 23.31 48.46
CA VAL A 1207 20.77 23.67 48.02
C VAL A 1207 19.94 24.31 49.14
N LEU A 1208 20.18 23.90 50.38
CA LEU A 1208 19.50 24.45 51.56
C LEU A 1208 20.06 25.80 52.01
N THR A 1209 21.34 26.08 51.81
CA THR A 1209 22.02 27.28 52.32
C THR A 1209 22.19 28.39 51.30
N SER A 1210 22.10 28.09 50.01
CA SER A 1210 22.41 29.06 48.95
C SER A 1210 21.18 29.86 48.47
N GLU A 1211 21.27 31.20 48.57
CA GLU A 1211 20.24 32.12 48.04
C GLU A 1211 20.09 32.03 46.51
N LYS A 1212 21.14 31.61 45.80
CA LYS A 1212 21.08 31.35 44.34
C LYS A 1212 20.08 30.26 43.96
N PHE A 1213 19.72 29.37 44.89
CA PHE A 1213 18.73 28.31 44.69
C PHE A 1213 17.33 28.72 45.17
N ALA A 1214 17.20 29.86 45.87
CA ALA A 1214 15.92 30.41 46.34
C ALA A 1214 15.18 31.23 45.27
N GLN A 1215 15.88 31.69 44.23
CA GLN A 1215 15.26 32.39 43.09
C GLN A 1215 14.72 31.38 42.06
N ALA A 1216 13.44 31.51 41.71
CA ALA A 1216 12.84 30.75 40.62
C ALA A 1216 13.62 31.02 39.33
N ARG A 1217 14.13 29.95 38.70
CA ARG A 1217 14.76 30.06 37.38
C ARG A 1217 13.68 30.24 36.32
N GLU A 1218 14.00 30.96 35.24
CA GLU A 1218 13.07 31.03 34.12
C GLU A 1218 12.77 29.61 33.61
N PRO A 1219 11.48 29.26 33.42
CA PRO A 1219 11.07 28.00 32.84
C PRO A 1219 11.78 27.76 31.49
N SER A 1220 12.38 26.58 31.29
CA SER A 1220 12.87 26.18 29.96
C SER A 1220 11.69 25.99 29.00
N SER A 1221 11.95 26.15 27.70
CA SER A 1221 10.95 25.93 26.65
C SER A 1221 10.37 24.52 26.74
N SER A 1222 9.05 24.40 26.84
CA SER A 1222 8.38 23.11 27.02
C SER A 1222 8.43 22.25 25.75
N LEU A 1223 8.80 20.98 25.92
CA LEU A 1223 8.61 19.95 24.91
C LEU A 1223 7.14 19.51 24.94
N SER A 1224 6.32 20.08 24.06
CA SER A 1224 4.91 19.68 23.93
C SER A 1224 4.77 18.40 23.12
N TRP A 1225 3.72 17.61 23.39
CA TRP A 1225 3.39 16.45 22.55
C TRP A 1225 3.20 16.81 21.08
N LYS A 1226 2.68 18.01 20.80
CA LYS A 1226 2.53 18.52 19.43
C LYS A 1226 3.88 18.69 18.74
N ALA A 1227 4.87 19.26 19.44
CA ALA A 1227 6.23 19.43 18.91
C ALA A 1227 6.91 18.06 18.70
N THR A 1228 6.82 17.16 19.68
CA THR A 1228 7.33 15.78 19.58
C THR A 1228 6.75 15.05 18.37
N THR A 1229 5.42 15.07 18.21
CA THR A 1229 4.76 14.41 17.09
C THR A 1229 5.12 15.05 15.75
N SER A 1230 5.19 16.38 15.68
CA SER A 1230 5.60 17.08 14.44
C SER A 1230 7.02 16.66 14.04
N ARG A 1231 7.94 16.59 15.00
CA ARG A 1231 9.31 16.15 14.76
C ARG A 1231 9.39 14.69 14.32
N LEU A 1232 8.60 13.80 14.91
CA LEU A 1232 8.51 12.41 14.46
C LEU A 1232 7.96 12.31 13.03
N CYS A 1233 6.94 13.10 12.68
CA CYS A 1233 6.43 13.18 11.31
C CYS A 1233 7.50 13.69 10.33
N GLU A 1234 8.32 14.66 10.71
CA GLU A 1234 9.44 15.15 9.92
C GLU A 1234 10.46 14.04 9.67
N LEU A 1235 10.85 13.28 10.70
CA LEU A 1235 11.76 12.12 10.57
C LEU A 1235 11.20 11.04 9.64
N ILE A 1236 9.89 10.73 9.75
CA ILE A 1236 9.24 9.74 8.88
C ILE A 1236 9.26 10.23 7.41
N SER A 1237 9.00 11.52 7.19
CA SER A 1237 8.84 12.15 5.88
C SER A 1237 10.16 12.51 5.19
N HIS A 1238 11.19 12.92 5.94
CA HIS A 1238 12.42 13.54 5.43
C HIS A 1238 13.68 12.84 5.96
N GLY A 1239 14.39 12.14 5.08
CA GLY A 1239 15.64 11.42 5.41
C GLY A 1239 16.88 12.29 5.65
N ARG A 1240 16.75 13.62 5.79
CA ARG A 1240 17.88 14.57 5.96
C ARG A 1240 17.62 15.63 7.04
N HIS A 1241 16.96 15.22 8.10
CA HIS A 1241 16.73 16.00 9.29
C HIS A 1241 17.97 16.01 10.24
N GLU A 1242 18.21 17.09 11.00
CA GLU A 1242 19.40 17.27 11.85
C GLU A 1242 19.57 16.23 12.98
N GLN A 1243 18.47 15.59 13.37
CA GLN A 1243 18.42 14.55 14.41
C GLN A 1243 18.64 13.14 13.86
N TRP A 1244 19.01 12.99 12.57
CA TRP A 1244 19.61 11.77 12.07
C TRP A 1244 21.11 11.76 12.39
N LEU A 1245 21.58 10.66 12.94
CA LEU A 1245 22.99 10.35 13.05
C LEU A 1245 23.48 9.70 11.76
N ALA A 1246 24.79 9.50 11.63
CA ALA A 1246 25.33 8.66 10.55
C ALA A 1246 24.63 7.26 10.56
N PRO A 1247 24.29 6.68 9.41
CA PRO A 1247 23.75 5.34 9.38
C PRO A 1247 24.73 4.34 10.00
N TRP A 1248 24.22 3.33 10.71
CA TRP A 1248 25.02 2.18 11.11
C TRP A 1248 25.27 1.30 9.88
N VAL A 1249 26.51 0.89 9.64
CA VAL A 1249 26.92 0.15 8.43
C VAL A 1249 27.45 -1.23 8.84
N PRO A 1250 26.98 -2.33 8.20
CA PRO A 1250 27.51 -3.67 8.45
C PRO A 1250 29.02 -3.75 8.20
N MET A 1251 29.77 -4.44 9.07
CA MET A 1251 31.24 -4.48 9.02
C MET A 1251 31.84 -5.06 7.71
N ARG A 1252 31.06 -5.63 6.79
CA ARG A 1252 31.56 -6.22 5.53
C ARG A 1252 32.00 -5.20 4.46
N GLU A 1253 31.76 -3.89 4.65
CA GLU A 1253 32.09 -2.85 3.66
C GLU A 1253 33.22 -1.88 4.10
N ARG A 1254 33.97 -2.16 5.18
CA ARG A 1254 35.14 -1.33 5.57
C ARG A 1254 36.46 -1.74 4.87
N GLY A 1255 36.38 -2.36 3.70
CA GLY A 1255 37.51 -2.88 2.92
C GLY A 1255 37.76 -2.10 1.64
#